data_AF-A0A4V1Y1D6-F1
#
_entry.id   AF-A0A4V1Y1D6-F1
#
_cell.length_a   1.000
_cell.length_b   1.000
_cell.length_c   1.000
_cell.angle_alpha   90.00
_cell.angle_beta   90.00
_cell.angle_gamma   90.00
#
_symmetry.space_group_name_H-M   'P 1'
#
loop_
_entity.id
_entity.type
_entity.pdbx_description
1 polymer ?
#
loop_
_entity_poly.entity_id
_entity_poly.type
_entity_poly.pdbx_seq_one_letter_code
_entity_poly.pdbx_strand_id
1 'polypeptide(L)'
;MTDVVANLRDTPAERVRDVVQYLYPDVLILVFILVGASYSIYKARKEEVTVPKAKGPGGKPLPVTKRSKRVEPQQSVFGPSARLFFQSSSIFTTLTFVATGIAITVYILGSALVWVYFTLTLFEWPTSPSLVHIVTWSLALLGEIAITTCDTIVLSGSHKVMTNLRRNKFKVVDELTCWDVIELSFAGIRLGLVFGMVLVYTTTVLAIRFAQRVKVEEYCQSEVNETTPLMHPPGNGNAAHYHTNGHTNGRSVQPAANGNTNGAADASHQMVDEEAGFYRPEKLPHTTWFEYLRGYSVFFPYMWPSKKRRLQAIVVVCFVLLCIQRYVNIMVPRQIGVVTNELAGDNFIDGSERRPMPWRSLGLLVMYKLLQGPSGVLGSLRSILWIPVSQHTYRALMTSAFEHVHSLSLDFHLGKRTGEVLSALNKGSAVNSFLEQVTFQVFPIIIDLFIAINYFYIEFDAIYAVIVSGITFYYLYLTIRMASKTADQRRLMSNLDREEEAVKNDSIISYETVKYFNAEDWEAQRYSTAVQNFQAAEAKVTMSINVMNVCQSMTFMVGMLVALMFGAYQVTQGYRKVGDFVMLITYLGQLQGPLNFFGTFYRTVQQAMISGERLLELFKQQPSVTDRPGAATVTSCEGRVEFSKVGFAYDPRKPALKDLTFTCEPGTTTALVGESGGGKSTLFRLMYRYYNCQEGHIRIDGQDVKDVTIDSVRRFIGVVPQDTVLFNDTLMYNLRYANQAATDEDIFAACKAASIHDRIMAFPDGYNTKVGERGMRLSGGEKQRVAIARTLLKNPKIIMLDEATSALDSRTEQDIQSRLTKIGEGHTLMVIALSTITHAHQILVLKNGSIVERGQHKELLALGGVYADMYNRQAKAQKAADDFKVAKRKAEKLMRKANIPHTEHPGSDKSTAANEDSSSSSDESSCHTSSQRDEFQPASTSPRVAG
;
A
#
# COMPACT_ATOMS: atom_id res chain seq x y z
N MET A 1 -20.33 80.88 17.19
CA MET A 1 -19.44 80.28 18.20
C MET A 1 -19.82 78.81 18.38
N THR A 2 -19.93 77.95 17.36
CA THR A 2 -19.02 77.66 16.23
C THR A 2 -17.62 77.21 16.68
N ASP A 3 -17.35 75.93 16.39
CA ASP A 3 -16.05 75.31 16.06
C ASP A 3 -14.91 75.24 17.09
N VAL A 4 -15.15 75.56 18.37
CA VAL A 4 -14.13 75.39 19.44
C VAL A 4 -14.42 74.25 20.42
N VAL A 5 -15.67 73.77 20.52
CA VAL A 5 -16.05 72.70 21.47
C VAL A 5 -16.08 71.29 20.84
N ALA A 6 -16.07 71.20 19.51
CA ALA A 6 -16.02 69.92 18.78
C ALA A 6 -14.66 69.19 18.84
N ASN A 7 -13.67 69.77 19.53
CA ASN A 7 -12.28 69.29 19.59
C ASN A 7 -11.85 68.81 20.98
N LEU A 8 -12.80 68.61 21.90
CA LEU A 8 -12.51 68.06 23.23
C LEU A 8 -12.38 66.53 23.17
N ARG A 9 -11.14 66.12 22.85
CA ARG A 9 -10.53 64.81 23.11
C ARG A 9 -11.07 63.63 22.28
N ASP A 10 -10.52 63.49 21.07
CA ASP A 10 -9.81 62.23 20.76
C ASP A 10 -8.45 62.31 21.47
N THR A 11 -8.35 61.71 22.66
CA THR A 11 -7.07 61.64 23.36
C THR A 11 -6.04 60.89 22.49
N PRO A 12 -4.74 61.19 22.61
CA PRO A 12 -3.72 60.36 21.96
C PRO A 12 -3.78 58.91 22.44
N ALA A 13 -4.28 58.67 23.66
CA ALA A 13 -4.54 57.33 24.20
C ALA A 13 -5.64 56.57 23.42
N GLU A 14 -6.77 57.20 23.09
CA GLU A 14 -7.84 56.57 22.28
C GLU A 14 -7.36 56.22 20.87
N ARG A 15 -6.65 57.13 20.18
CA ARG A 15 -6.11 56.82 18.84
C ARG A 15 -5.04 55.73 18.85
N VAL A 16 -4.22 55.65 19.90
CA VAL A 16 -3.27 54.54 20.08
C VAL A 16 -4.01 53.24 20.43
N ARG A 17 -5.03 53.28 21.30
CA ARG A 17 -5.88 52.15 21.68
C ARG A 17 -6.49 51.48 20.44
N ASP A 18 -7.17 52.25 19.60
CA ASP A 18 -7.85 51.73 18.41
C ASP A 18 -6.85 51.08 17.44
N VAL A 19 -5.75 51.78 17.13
CA VAL A 19 -4.70 51.27 16.22
C VAL A 19 -4.06 49.99 16.77
N VAL A 20 -3.78 49.93 18.07
CA VAL A 20 -3.21 48.73 18.71
C VAL A 20 -4.23 47.59 18.72
N GLN A 21 -5.50 47.84 19.02
CA GLN A 21 -6.54 46.80 19.04
C GLN A 21 -6.82 46.21 17.66
N TYR A 22 -6.80 47.00 16.59
CA TYR A 22 -6.91 46.47 15.23
C TYR A 22 -5.67 45.65 14.80
N LEU A 23 -4.46 46.12 15.12
CA LEU A 23 -3.22 45.44 14.72
C LEU A 23 -2.84 44.22 15.58
N TYR A 24 -3.28 44.16 16.84
CA TYR A 24 -2.91 43.12 17.81
C TYR A 24 -3.13 41.67 17.30
N PRO A 25 -4.31 41.25 16.81
CA PRO A 25 -4.53 39.88 16.36
C PRO A 25 -3.70 39.53 15.11
N ASP A 26 -3.59 40.45 14.15
CA ASP A 26 -2.87 40.25 12.90
C ASP A 26 -1.36 40.11 13.12
N VAL A 27 -0.78 40.97 13.96
CA VAL A 27 0.63 40.93 14.35
C VAL A 27 0.96 39.63 15.10
N LEU A 28 0.08 39.17 15.99
CA LEU A 28 0.27 37.90 16.71
C LEU A 28 0.24 36.68 15.79
N ILE A 29 -0.70 36.60 14.85
CA ILE A 29 -0.76 35.52 13.86
C ILE A 29 0.49 35.54 12.97
N LEU A 30 0.85 36.72 12.44
CA LEU A 30 1.96 36.86 11.51
C LEU A 30 3.30 36.47 12.17
N VAL A 31 3.54 36.88 13.41
CA VAL A 31 4.73 36.48 14.17
C VAL A 31 4.71 34.99 14.50
N PHE A 32 3.56 34.41 14.89
CA PHE A 32 3.45 32.96 15.13
C PHE A 32 3.81 32.16 13.87
N ILE A 33 3.30 32.55 12.71
CA ILE A 33 3.58 31.88 11.43
C ILE A 33 5.06 32.01 11.05
N LEU A 34 5.63 33.22 11.10
CA LEU A 34 7.04 33.44 10.74
C LEU A 34 8.01 32.70 11.67
N VAL A 35 7.78 32.74 12.99
CA VAL A 35 8.62 32.03 13.97
C VAL A 35 8.40 30.51 13.88
N GLY A 36 7.17 30.06 13.60
CA GLY A 36 6.86 28.65 13.35
C GLY A 36 7.55 28.09 12.10
N ALA A 37 7.50 28.82 10.98
CA ALA A 37 8.21 28.48 9.75
C ALA A 37 9.74 28.45 9.97
N SER A 38 10.29 29.49 10.62
CA SER A 38 11.72 29.59 10.92
C SER A 38 12.20 28.46 11.85
N TYR A 39 11.39 28.11 12.86
CA TYR A 39 11.67 27.00 13.77
C TYR A 39 11.60 25.64 13.06
N SER A 40 10.64 25.45 12.16
CA SER A 40 10.52 24.25 11.32
C SER A 40 11.76 24.06 10.44
N ILE A 41 12.18 25.12 9.72
CA ILE A 41 13.39 25.12 8.88
C ILE A 41 14.65 24.84 9.73
N TYR A 42 14.80 25.50 10.89
CA TYR A 42 15.93 25.28 11.79
C TYR A 42 16.00 23.83 12.30
N LYS A 43 14.85 23.25 12.67
CA LYS A 43 14.78 21.87 13.16
C LYS A 43 15.05 20.87 12.04
N ALA A 44 14.47 21.04 10.86
CA ALA A 44 14.71 20.20 9.69
C ALA A 44 16.20 20.15 9.30
N ARG A 45 16.89 21.31 9.32
CA ARG A 45 18.34 21.40 9.05
C ARG A 45 19.21 20.68 10.10
N LYS A 46 18.67 20.41 11.29
CA LYS A 46 19.36 19.68 12.37
C LYS A 46 19.17 18.16 12.31
N GLU A 47 18.25 17.69 11.47
CA GLU A 47 18.03 16.26 11.16
C GLU A 47 18.80 15.81 9.89
N GLU A 48 19.64 16.68 9.30
CA GLU A 48 20.53 16.31 8.20
C GLU A 48 21.57 15.26 8.66
N VAL A 49 21.56 14.16 7.92
CA VAL A 49 22.34 12.93 8.10
C VAL A 49 23.79 13.18 8.51
N THR A 50 24.17 12.70 9.71
CA THR A 50 25.58 12.51 10.08
C THR A 50 26.22 11.49 9.15
N VAL A 51 26.93 11.95 8.12
CA VAL A 51 27.66 11.10 7.18
C VAL A 51 28.73 10.30 7.94
N PRO A 52 28.78 8.96 7.87
CA PRO A 52 29.82 8.18 8.52
C PRO A 52 31.19 8.50 7.91
N LYS A 53 32.17 8.85 8.74
CA LYS A 53 33.56 9.13 8.31
C LYS A 53 34.32 7.89 7.80
N ALA A 54 33.78 6.68 8.01
CA ALA A 54 34.42 5.43 7.62
C ALA A 54 34.13 5.09 6.15
N LYS A 55 35.19 4.91 5.35
CA LYS A 55 35.13 4.38 3.98
C LYS A 55 35.33 2.86 4.00
N GLY A 56 34.62 2.14 3.13
CA GLY A 56 34.86 0.70 2.96
C GLY A 56 36.17 0.41 2.19
N PRO A 57 36.57 -0.87 2.09
CA PRO A 57 37.68 -1.29 1.23
C PRO A 57 37.47 -0.77 -0.20
N GLY A 58 38.48 -0.14 -0.79
CA GLY A 58 38.37 0.52 -2.10
C GLY A 58 37.84 1.95 -2.08
N GLY A 59 37.70 2.59 -0.90
CA GLY A 59 37.56 4.04 -0.77
C GLY A 59 36.19 4.65 -1.14
N LYS A 60 35.22 3.82 -1.53
CA LYS A 60 33.83 4.23 -1.81
C LYS A 60 33.05 4.44 -0.49
N PRO A 61 32.15 5.44 -0.41
CA PRO A 61 31.28 5.61 0.75
C PRO A 61 30.24 4.46 0.79
N LEU A 62 29.96 3.98 1.99
CA LEU A 62 28.91 2.97 2.21
C LEU A 62 27.51 3.60 1.99
N PRO A 63 26.53 2.86 1.45
CA PRO A 63 25.17 3.36 1.27
C PRO A 63 24.53 3.68 2.62
N VAL A 64 23.79 4.80 2.69
CA VAL A 64 23.15 5.28 3.92
C VAL A 64 21.92 4.43 4.23
N THR A 65 22.12 3.31 4.92
CA THR A 65 21.01 2.64 5.61
C THR A 65 20.52 3.58 6.72
N LYS A 66 19.32 4.13 6.56
CA LYS A 66 18.59 4.76 7.66
C LYS A 66 18.22 3.68 8.66
N ARG A 67 19.17 3.29 9.51
CA ARG A 67 18.87 2.52 10.72
C ARG A 67 17.92 3.40 11.52
N SER A 68 16.64 3.01 11.55
CA SER A 68 15.62 3.64 12.36
C SER A 68 16.13 3.59 13.80
N LYS A 69 16.73 4.70 14.28
CA LYS A 69 16.91 4.87 15.72
C LYS A 69 15.51 4.74 16.28
N ARG A 70 15.27 3.65 17.02
CA ARG A 70 14.10 3.47 17.87
C ARG A 70 13.88 4.81 18.53
N VAL A 71 12.79 5.49 18.19
CA VAL A 71 12.54 6.84 18.69
C VAL A 71 12.30 6.65 20.17
N GLU A 72 13.35 6.85 20.96
CA GLU A 72 13.23 6.91 22.41
C GLU A 72 12.14 7.95 22.70
N PRO A 73 11.15 7.62 23.55
CA PRO A 73 10.05 8.53 23.81
C PRO A 73 10.65 9.83 24.33
N GLN A 74 10.56 10.87 23.49
CA GLN A 74 11.30 12.11 23.68
C GLN A 74 10.90 12.71 25.02
N GLN A 75 11.77 12.58 26.02
CA GLN A 75 11.45 12.91 27.41
C GLN A 75 10.89 14.34 27.47
N SER A 76 9.67 14.47 27.98
CA SER A 76 9.02 15.76 28.09
C SER A 76 9.81 16.63 29.04
N VAL A 77 10.42 17.69 28.49
CA VAL A 77 11.25 18.67 29.21
C VAL A 77 10.50 19.34 30.37
N PHE A 78 9.16 19.24 30.39
CA PHE A 78 8.25 19.77 31.40
C PHE A 78 7.36 18.64 31.91
N GLY A 79 7.07 18.62 33.21
CA GLY A 79 6.22 17.61 33.85
C GLY A 79 4.72 17.75 33.54
N PRO A 80 3.90 16.74 33.89
CA PRO A 80 2.46 16.73 33.59
C PRO A 80 1.69 17.94 34.16
N SER A 81 2.06 18.39 35.36
CA SER A 81 1.47 19.56 36.03
C SER A 81 1.71 20.86 35.27
N ALA A 82 2.95 21.10 34.84
CA ALA A 82 3.29 22.27 34.02
C ALA A 82 2.56 22.26 32.67
N ARG A 83 2.44 21.09 32.03
CA ARG A 83 1.66 20.93 30.79
C ARG A 83 0.18 21.28 31.02
N LEU A 84 -0.41 20.77 32.10
CA LEU A 84 -1.80 21.07 32.46
C LEU A 84 -2.00 22.57 32.72
N PHE A 85 -1.06 23.22 33.41
CA PHE A 85 -1.08 24.67 33.67
C PHE A 85 -1.09 25.49 32.36
N PHE A 86 -0.19 25.21 31.41
CA PHE A 86 -0.20 25.94 30.13
C PHE A 86 -1.50 25.74 29.34
N GLN A 87 -2.08 24.53 29.39
CA GLN A 87 -3.35 24.24 28.71
C GLN A 87 -4.54 24.91 29.40
N SER A 88 -4.65 24.81 30.73
CA SER A 88 -5.75 25.42 31.49
C SER A 88 -5.69 26.95 31.45
N SER A 89 -4.51 27.55 31.62
CA SER A 89 -4.34 29.00 31.51
C SER A 89 -4.66 29.50 30.10
N SER A 90 -4.30 28.77 29.03
CA SER A 90 -4.62 29.19 27.65
C SER A 90 -6.12 29.11 27.35
N ILE A 91 -6.81 28.08 27.85
CA ILE A 91 -8.28 28.00 27.81
C ILE A 91 -8.91 29.15 28.60
N PHE A 92 -8.37 29.51 29.76
CA PHE A 92 -8.93 30.61 30.55
C PHE A 92 -8.71 31.97 29.86
N THR A 93 -7.54 32.18 29.22
CA THR A 93 -7.28 33.36 28.38
C THR A 93 -8.29 33.46 27.23
N THR A 94 -8.58 32.39 26.48
CA THR A 94 -9.62 32.44 25.42
C THR A 94 -11.00 32.78 25.99
N LEU A 95 -11.34 32.22 27.15
CA LEU A 95 -12.63 32.45 27.79
C LEU A 95 -12.78 33.91 28.28
N THR A 96 -11.70 34.59 28.70
CA THR A 96 -11.76 36.04 29.01
C THR A 96 -11.97 36.94 27.79
N PHE A 97 -11.58 36.52 26.58
CA PHE A 97 -11.97 37.25 25.35
C PHE A 97 -13.46 37.07 25.04
N VAL A 98 -13.99 35.85 25.22
CA VAL A 98 -15.43 35.56 24.98
C VAL A 98 -16.32 36.23 26.03
N ALA A 99 -15.83 36.43 27.26
CA ALA A 99 -16.57 37.06 28.36
C ALA A 99 -16.59 38.60 28.32
N THR A 100 -15.64 39.26 27.64
CA THR A 100 -15.66 40.71 27.43
C THR A 100 -16.70 41.10 26.37
N GLY A 101 -17.61 42.02 26.72
CA GLY A 101 -18.87 42.22 25.99
C GLY A 101 -18.99 43.49 25.14
N ILE A 102 -19.56 43.31 23.95
CA ILE A 102 -20.35 44.27 23.14
C ILE A 102 -19.64 45.52 22.56
N ALA A 103 -18.65 46.14 23.21
CA ALA A 103 -18.14 47.44 22.76
C ALA A 103 -17.39 47.42 21.41
N ILE A 104 -16.52 46.42 21.16
CA ILE A 104 -15.63 46.38 19.98
C ILE A 104 -15.60 44.97 19.38
N THR A 105 -16.54 44.71 18.45
CA THR A 105 -16.78 43.36 17.90
C THR A 105 -15.62 42.77 17.11
N VAL A 106 -14.81 43.59 16.42
CA VAL A 106 -13.72 43.10 15.54
C VAL A 106 -12.50 42.64 16.35
N TYR A 107 -12.00 43.46 17.29
CA TYR A 107 -10.86 43.11 18.15
C TYR A 107 -11.14 41.86 18.99
N ILE A 108 -12.32 41.79 19.60
CA ILE A 108 -12.73 40.66 20.46
C ILE A 108 -12.80 39.36 19.64
N LEU A 109 -13.47 39.39 18.48
CA LEU A 109 -13.66 38.20 17.65
C LEU A 109 -12.35 37.73 16.99
N GLY A 110 -11.53 38.66 16.48
CA GLY A 110 -10.21 38.36 15.93
C GLY A 110 -9.28 37.77 16.99
N SER A 111 -9.15 38.42 18.14
CA SER A 111 -8.26 37.97 19.23
C SER A 111 -8.73 36.65 19.86
N ALA A 112 -10.03 36.42 19.99
CA ALA A 112 -10.57 35.13 20.43
C ALA A 112 -10.18 34.00 19.47
N LEU A 113 -10.27 34.21 18.15
CA LEU A 113 -9.85 33.21 17.15
C LEU A 113 -8.34 32.95 17.20
N VAL A 114 -7.52 33.99 17.36
CA VAL A 114 -6.05 33.86 17.52
C VAL A 114 -5.70 33.03 18.75
N TRP A 115 -6.33 33.33 19.89
CA TRP A 115 -6.05 32.63 21.13
C TRP A 115 -6.59 31.19 21.13
N VAL A 116 -7.74 30.93 20.49
CA VAL A 116 -8.23 29.55 20.27
C VAL A 116 -7.22 28.77 19.43
N TYR A 117 -6.67 29.38 18.38
CA TYR A 117 -5.59 28.77 17.58
C TYR A 117 -4.34 28.46 18.43
N PHE A 118 -3.91 29.37 19.31
CA PHE A 118 -2.77 29.11 20.22
C PHE A 118 -3.07 28.01 21.25
N THR A 119 -4.29 27.93 21.80
CA THR A 119 -4.71 26.82 22.66
C THR A 119 -4.61 25.50 21.90
N LEU A 120 -5.05 25.47 20.64
CA LEU A 120 -5.01 24.28 19.80
C LEU A 120 -3.58 23.80 19.50
N THR A 121 -2.64 24.70 19.23
CA THR A 121 -1.24 24.32 19.01
C THR A 121 -0.57 23.77 20.28
N LEU A 122 -0.94 24.28 21.47
CA LEU A 122 -0.53 23.72 22.78
C LEU A 122 -1.09 22.31 23.05
N PHE A 123 -2.24 21.98 22.47
CA PHE A 123 -2.76 20.61 22.52
C PHE A 123 -2.10 19.69 21.48
N GLU A 124 -1.61 20.20 20.35
CA GLU A 124 -1.00 19.38 19.29
C GLU A 124 0.42 18.94 19.58
N TRP A 125 1.25 19.82 20.15
CA TRP A 125 2.66 19.51 20.31
C TRP A 125 2.79 18.46 21.44
N PRO A 126 3.29 17.24 21.16
CA PRO A 126 3.34 16.17 22.15
C PRO A 126 4.39 16.46 23.22
N THR A 127 5.44 17.19 22.84
CA THR A 127 6.39 17.87 23.72
C THR A 127 5.80 19.20 24.22
N SER A 128 6.28 19.63 25.39
CA SER A 128 6.09 20.94 26.02
C SER A 128 6.12 22.18 25.11
N PRO A 129 5.66 23.37 25.59
CA PRO A 129 5.65 24.59 24.80
C PRO A 129 6.99 24.86 24.10
N SER A 130 6.92 25.26 22.85
CA SER A 130 8.10 25.48 22.02
C SER A 130 8.55 26.94 22.04
N LEU A 131 9.73 27.20 21.45
CA LEU A 131 10.26 28.55 21.30
C LEU A 131 9.28 29.48 20.58
N VAL A 132 8.46 28.93 19.66
CA VAL A 132 7.38 29.66 18.98
C VAL A 132 6.36 30.22 19.98
N HIS A 133 5.92 29.40 20.93
CA HIS A 133 4.88 29.76 21.90
C HIS A 133 5.34 30.85 22.88
N ILE A 134 6.58 30.77 23.38
CA ILE A 134 7.12 31.79 24.30
C ILE A 134 7.33 33.14 23.60
N VAL A 135 7.80 33.16 22.35
CA VAL A 135 7.95 34.41 21.59
C VAL A 135 6.58 35.06 21.40
N THR A 136 5.56 34.29 21.03
CA THR A 136 4.20 34.82 20.83
C THR A 136 3.52 35.23 22.13
N TRP A 137 3.73 34.52 23.25
CA TRP A 137 3.25 34.95 24.56
C TRP A 137 3.96 36.21 25.06
N SER A 138 5.26 36.37 24.81
CA SER A 138 5.98 37.61 25.18
C SER A 138 5.51 38.83 24.39
N LEU A 139 5.15 38.64 23.11
CA LEU A 139 4.58 39.70 22.28
C LEU A 139 3.13 40.01 22.70
N ALA A 140 2.33 38.99 23.00
CA ALA A 140 0.99 39.17 23.54
C ALA A 140 1.01 39.91 24.88
N LEU A 141 1.96 39.59 25.77
CA LEU A 141 2.15 40.28 27.04
C LEU A 141 2.39 41.80 26.82
N LEU A 142 3.28 42.17 25.89
CA LEU A 142 3.53 43.58 25.57
C LEU A 142 2.28 44.28 25.02
N GLY A 143 1.51 43.60 24.16
CA GLY A 143 0.25 44.11 23.63
C GLY A 143 -0.83 44.28 24.70
N GLU A 144 -1.03 43.30 25.59
CA GLU A 144 -2.00 43.39 26.70
C GLU A 144 -1.60 44.46 27.72
N ILE A 145 -0.30 44.66 28.00
CA ILE A 145 0.18 45.79 28.81
C ILE A 145 -0.19 47.12 28.14
N ALA A 146 0.07 47.27 26.84
CA ALA A 146 -0.26 48.49 26.11
C ALA A 146 -1.78 48.77 26.10
N ILE A 147 -2.59 47.74 25.82
CA ILE A 147 -4.06 47.83 25.79
C ILE A 147 -4.61 48.18 27.17
N THR A 148 -4.25 47.42 28.22
CA THR A 148 -4.72 47.67 29.60
C THR A 148 -4.27 49.04 30.13
N THR A 149 -3.08 49.52 29.74
CA THR A 149 -2.60 50.86 30.11
C THR A 149 -3.37 51.95 29.37
N CYS A 150 -3.72 51.76 28.09
CA CYS A 150 -4.58 52.70 27.37
C CYS A 150 -6.01 52.68 27.93
N ASP A 151 -6.58 51.50 28.21
CA ASP A 151 -7.90 51.34 28.80
C ASP A 151 -8.00 52.04 30.16
N THR A 152 -7.02 51.86 31.05
CA THR A 152 -7.01 52.56 32.35
C THR A 152 -6.87 54.08 32.21
N ILE A 153 -6.04 54.57 31.27
CA ILE A 153 -5.91 56.01 31.01
C ILE A 153 -7.23 56.60 30.46
N VAL A 154 -7.88 55.92 29.52
CA VAL A 154 -9.15 56.37 28.92
C VAL A 154 -10.29 56.34 29.93
N LEU A 155 -10.41 55.26 30.71
CA LEU A 155 -11.43 55.12 31.76
C LEU A 155 -11.19 56.03 32.98
N SER A 156 -9.97 56.53 33.19
CA SER A 156 -9.66 57.51 34.24
C SER A 156 -10.13 58.93 33.91
N GLY A 157 -10.60 59.18 32.69
CA GLY A 157 -11.19 60.45 32.26
C GLY A 157 -12.66 60.33 31.89
N SER A 158 -13.27 61.47 31.56
CA SER A 158 -14.62 61.57 31.00
C SER A 158 -14.74 60.75 29.71
N HIS A 159 -15.40 59.59 29.76
CA HIS A 159 -15.48 58.64 28.65
C HIS A 159 -16.94 58.40 28.20
N LYS A 160 -17.10 57.92 26.97
CA LYS A 160 -18.41 57.78 26.29
C LYS A 160 -19.02 56.40 26.56
N VAL A 161 -19.93 56.31 27.52
CA VAL A 161 -20.68 55.06 27.81
C VAL A 161 -21.94 54.98 26.93
N MET A 162 -22.16 53.82 26.30
CA MET A 162 -23.27 53.62 25.36
C MET A 162 -24.56 53.24 26.09
N THR A 163 -25.38 54.25 26.42
CA THR A 163 -26.56 54.08 27.31
C THR A 163 -27.80 53.45 26.66
N ASN A 164 -27.83 53.31 25.33
CA ASN A 164 -28.98 52.72 24.63
C ASN A 164 -28.60 52.21 23.23
N LEU A 165 -28.53 50.88 23.05
CA LEU A 165 -28.24 50.24 21.76
C LEU A 165 -29.22 50.65 20.64
N ARG A 166 -30.46 50.99 20.99
CA ARG A 166 -31.54 51.26 20.02
C ARG A 166 -31.49 52.66 19.37
N ARG A 167 -30.60 53.55 19.81
CA ARG A 167 -30.57 54.97 19.37
C ARG A 167 -29.18 55.60 19.22
N ASN A 168 -28.08 54.85 19.34
CA ASN A 168 -26.70 55.38 19.28
C ASN A 168 -26.45 56.60 20.20
N LYS A 169 -27.07 56.61 21.39
CA LYS A 169 -26.89 57.69 22.38
C LYS A 169 -25.79 57.34 23.39
N PHE A 170 -24.63 57.95 23.17
CA PHE A 170 -23.54 57.99 24.14
C PHE A 170 -23.84 59.04 25.22
N LYS A 171 -23.62 58.68 26.49
CA LYS A 171 -23.57 59.63 27.59
C LYS A 171 -22.11 59.71 28.03
N VAL A 172 -21.58 60.93 28.16
CA VAL A 172 -20.29 61.11 28.82
C VAL A 172 -20.52 60.90 30.32
N VAL A 173 -19.73 60.01 30.91
CA VAL A 173 -19.79 59.69 32.34
C VAL A 173 -18.39 59.94 32.92
N ASP A 174 -18.35 60.64 34.05
CA ASP A 174 -17.10 61.02 34.74
C ASP A 174 -16.72 60.02 35.86
N GLU A 175 -17.57 59.03 36.13
CA GLU A 175 -17.39 57.96 37.11
C GLU A 175 -17.34 56.60 36.40
N LEU A 176 -16.50 55.66 36.87
CA LEU A 176 -16.47 54.29 36.34
C LEU A 176 -17.82 53.61 36.55
N THR A 177 -18.41 53.07 35.49
CA THR A 177 -19.60 52.23 35.61
C THR A 177 -19.22 50.79 35.96
N CYS A 178 -20.20 50.02 36.45
CA CYS A 178 -20.01 48.61 36.78
C CYS A 178 -19.48 47.79 35.59
N TRP A 179 -19.84 48.15 34.35
CA TRP A 179 -19.35 47.49 33.14
C TRP A 179 -17.87 47.79 32.86
N ASP A 180 -17.42 49.02 33.07
CA ASP A 180 -16.02 49.42 32.87
C ASP A 180 -15.11 48.72 33.91
N VAL A 181 -15.60 48.58 35.15
CA VAL A 181 -14.92 47.79 36.19
C VAL A 181 -14.83 46.31 35.81
N ILE A 182 -15.88 45.74 35.19
CA ILE A 182 -15.88 44.34 34.71
C ILE A 182 -14.89 44.17 33.54
N GLU A 183 -14.89 45.08 32.57
CA GLU A 183 -13.98 45.04 31.41
C GLU A 183 -12.51 45.15 31.85
N LEU A 184 -12.20 46.12 32.72
CA LEU A 184 -10.87 46.29 33.30
C LEU A 184 -10.45 45.09 34.16
N SER A 185 -11.39 44.47 34.89
CA SER A 185 -11.12 43.25 35.66
C SER A 185 -10.76 42.07 34.76
N PHE A 186 -11.47 41.87 33.64
CA PHE A 186 -11.13 40.82 32.68
C PHE A 186 -9.81 41.07 31.96
N ALA A 187 -9.49 42.33 31.60
CA ALA A 187 -8.19 42.70 31.06
C ALA A 187 -7.06 42.40 32.06
N GLY A 188 -7.22 42.77 33.33
CA GLY A 188 -6.26 42.48 34.40
C GLY A 188 -6.05 40.97 34.64
N ILE A 189 -7.13 40.17 34.64
CA ILE A 189 -7.05 38.70 34.74
C ILE A 189 -6.29 38.13 33.54
N ARG A 190 -6.58 38.60 32.32
CA ARG A 190 -5.93 38.16 31.08
C ARG A 190 -4.43 38.47 31.11
N LEU A 191 -4.05 39.69 31.48
CA LEU A 191 -2.67 40.12 31.65
C LEU A 191 -1.92 39.22 32.64
N GLY A 192 -2.53 38.91 33.79
CA GLY A 192 -1.97 38.01 34.79
C GLY A 192 -1.75 36.57 34.27
N LEU A 193 -2.69 36.05 33.48
CA LEU A 193 -2.57 34.71 32.87
C LEU A 193 -1.44 34.63 31.84
N VAL A 194 -1.33 35.62 30.95
CA VAL A 194 -0.25 35.66 29.94
C VAL A 194 1.12 35.83 30.61
N PHE A 195 1.20 36.70 31.63
CA PHE A 195 2.41 36.86 32.44
C PHE A 195 2.80 35.55 33.14
N GLY A 196 1.84 34.84 33.72
CA GLY A 196 2.05 33.53 34.35
C GLY A 196 2.64 32.48 33.40
N MET A 197 2.19 32.42 32.14
CA MET A 197 2.78 31.53 31.13
C MET A 197 4.24 31.87 30.83
N VAL A 198 4.55 33.15 30.61
CA VAL A 198 5.92 33.62 30.33
C VAL A 198 6.85 33.35 31.52
N LEU A 199 6.38 33.59 32.75
CA LEU A 199 7.14 33.36 33.98
C LEU A 199 7.41 31.87 34.23
N VAL A 200 6.39 31.00 34.15
CA VAL A 200 6.56 29.56 34.37
C VAL A 200 7.46 28.92 33.31
N TYR A 201 7.38 29.38 32.06
CA TYR A 201 8.26 28.92 30.98
C TYR A 201 9.71 29.35 31.18
N THR A 202 9.96 30.62 31.50
CA THR A 202 11.34 31.13 31.68
C THR A 202 12.02 30.54 32.91
N THR A 203 11.31 30.43 34.03
CA THR A 203 11.83 29.82 35.28
C THR A 203 12.18 28.35 35.11
N THR A 204 11.33 27.55 34.45
CA THR A 204 11.63 26.13 34.18
C THR A 204 12.81 25.95 33.22
N VAL A 205 12.91 26.76 32.15
CA VAL A 205 14.08 26.73 31.25
C VAL A 205 15.37 27.14 31.95
N LEU A 206 15.31 28.14 32.84
CA LEU A 206 16.45 28.55 33.67
C LEU A 206 16.86 27.45 34.64
N ALA A 207 15.92 26.82 35.35
CA ALA A 207 16.19 25.71 36.26
C ALA A 207 16.83 24.51 35.53
N ILE A 208 16.37 24.18 34.32
CA ILE A 208 16.93 23.10 33.50
C ILE A 208 18.35 23.44 33.02
N ARG A 209 18.60 24.68 32.58
CA ARG A 209 19.95 25.14 32.22
C ARG A 209 20.90 25.15 33.42
N PHE A 210 20.41 25.50 34.61
CA PHE A 210 21.18 25.47 35.85
C PHE A 210 21.53 24.03 36.24
N ALA A 211 20.54 23.13 36.26
CA ALA A 211 20.76 21.69 36.52
C ALA A 211 21.70 21.03 35.50
N GLN A 212 21.68 21.46 34.23
CA GLN A 212 22.64 21.02 33.22
C GLN A 212 24.05 21.57 33.46
N ARG A 213 24.20 22.82 33.92
CA ARG A 213 25.52 23.36 34.30
C ARG A 213 26.11 22.62 35.50
N VAL A 214 25.32 22.43 36.57
CA VAL A 214 25.75 21.68 37.76
C VAL A 214 26.19 20.26 37.39
N LYS A 215 25.43 19.55 36.53
CA LYS A 215 25.85 18.22 36.04
C LYS A 215 27.12 18.23 35.20
N VAL A 216 27.41 19.31 34.49
CA VAL A 216 28.66 19.44 33.71
C VAL A 216 29.84 19.78 34.62
N GLU A 217 29.66 20.60 35.66
CA GLU A 217 30.67 20.84 36.69
C GLU A 217 30.97 19.56 37.50
N GLU A 218 29.94 18.80 37.88
CA GLU A 218 30.06 17.50 38.57
C GLU A 218 30.80 16.47 37.70
N TYR A 219 30.54 16.43 36.39
CA TYR A 219 31.25 15.56 35.44
C TYR A 219 32.72 15.99 35.25
N CYS A 220 32.99 17.30 35.10
CA CYS A 220 34.36 17.82 34.96
C CYS A 220 35.19 17.68 36.25
N GLN A 221 34.57 17.63 37.44
CA GLN A 221 35.26 17.28 38.68
C GLN A 221 35.61 15.78 38.77
N SER A 222 34.83 14.90 38.13
CA SER A 222 35.10 13.45 38.14
C SER A 222 36.27 13.02 37.26
N GLU A 223 36.52 13.69 36.11
CA GLU A 223 37.61 13.32 35.19
C GLU A 223 39.03 13.64 35.70
N VAL A 224 39.19 14.41 36.79
CA VAL A 224 40.49 14.89 37.26
C VAL A 224 41.19 13.92 38.23
N ASN A 225 40.50 12.91 38.76
CA ASN A 225 40.95 12.18 39.96
C ASN A 225 41.15 10.65 39.82
N GLU A 226 41.12 10.06 38.62
CA GLU A 226 41.34 8.61 38.45
C GLU A 226 42.52 8.26 37.52
N THR A 227 43.73 8.23 38.11
CA THR A 227 44.76 7.27 37.68
C THR A 227 44.55 5.96 38.44
N THR A 228 44.08 4.93 37.73
CA THR A 228 43.91 3.49 38.11
C THR A 228 44.47 3.00 39.45
N PRO A 229 43.72 2.07 40.07
CA PRO A 229 44.34 0.78 40.38
C PRO A 229 43.56 -0.45 39.86
N LEU A 230 44.33 -1.48 39.52
CA LEU A 230 43.88 -2.86 39.31
C LEU A 230 43.56 -3.53 40.68
N MET A 231 42.68 -4.54 40.66
CA MET A 231 42.36 -5.56 41.70
C MET A 231 41.00 -5.43 42.44
N HIS A 232 40.24 -6.54 42.43
CA HIS A 232 39.24 -6.93 43.44
C HIS A 232 39.94 -7.47 44.71
N PRO A 233 39.29 -7.75 45.87
CA PRO A 233 37.87 -7.68 46.30
C PRO A 233 37.76 -6.84 47.63
N PRO A 234 36.85 -7.04 48.64
CA PRO A 234 35.60 -7.81 48.75
C PRO A 234 34.38 -6.99 49.26
N GLY A 235 33.25 -7.66 49.51
CA GLY A 235 31.99 -7.06 49.98
C GLY A 235 31.72 -7.13 51.50
N ASN A 236 30.42 -7.16 51.86
CA ASN A 236 29.79 -6.94 53.18
C ASN A 236 29.80 -5.49 53.70
N GLY A 237 28.70 -4.93 54.24
CA GLY A 237 27.33 -5.45 54.33
C GLY A 237 26.39 -4.61 55.24
N ASN A 238 25.09 -4.94 55.21
CA ASN A 238 24.02 -4.64 56.19
C ASN A 238 23.47 -3.20 56.39
N ALA A 239 22.26 -2.96 55.83
CA ALA A 239 20.98 -2.65 56.54
C ALA A 239 19.88 -2.35 55.49
N ALA A 240 18.77 -3.09 55.32
CA ALA A 240 17.59 -3.28 56.20
C ALA A 240 16.80 -1.96 56.42
N HIS A 241 15.48 -1.80 56.20
CA HIS A 241 14.32 -2.52 55.62
C HIS A 241 13.38 -1.42 54.99
N TYR A 242 12.36 -1.62 54.13
CA TYR A 242 11.11 -2.38 54.28
C TYR A 242 10.36 -2.48 52.91
N HIS A 243 9.72 -3.64 52.67
CA HIS A 243 8.47 -3.99 51.95
C HIS A 243 7.58 -2.83 51.39
N THR A 244 6.74 -2.94 50.34
CA THR A 244 6.23 -4.01 49.42
C THR A 244 5.44 -3.32 48.27
N ASN A 245 4.97 -3.93 47.17
CA ASN A 245 4.96 -5.31 46.65
C ASN A 245 4.96 -5.30 45.08
N GLY A 246 5.03 -6.46 44.41
CA GLY A 246 4.74 -6.58 42.97
C GLY A 246 4.80 -8.02 42.44
N HIS A 247 3.71 -8.49 41.83
CA HIS A 247 3.58 -9.83 41.21
C HIS A 247 3.56 -9.69 39.68
N THR A 248 4.57 -10.19 38.93
CA THR A 248 4.77 -11.58 38.42
C THR A 248 3.68 -12.03 37.42
N ASN A 249 3.97 -12.73 36.31
CA ASN A 249 5.24 -13.23 35.78
C ASN A 249 5.10 -13.55 34.27
N GLY A 250 6.18 -13.42 33.51
CA GLY A 250 6.37 -14.10 32.22
C GLY A 250 7.69 -14.87 32.28
N ARG A 251 7.66 -16.20 32.11
CA ARG A 251 8.84 -17.05 32.24
C ARG A 251 9.07 -17.86 30.96
N SER A 252 10.18 -17.56 30.29
CA SER A 252 10.70 -18.36 29.17
C SER A 252 11.39 -19.62 29.69
N VAL A 253 11.30 -20.71 28.93
CA VAL A 253 12.03 -21.97 29.17
C VAL A 253 12.94 -22.22 27.97
N GLN A 254 14.22 -22.46 28.23
CA GLN A 254 15.19 -22.92 27.24
C GLN A 254 15.24 -24.46 27.22
N PRO A 255 15.39 -25.12 26.06
CA PRO A 255 15.86 -26.50 26.01
C PRO A 255 17.40 -26.56 26.13
N ALA A 256 17.91 -27.61 26.80
CA ALA A 256 19.34 -27.84 26.99
C ALA A 256 20.00 -28.53 25.78
N ALA A 257 21.31 -28.34 25.65
CA ALA A 257 22.17 -29.04 24.68
C ALA A 257 23.08 -30.07 25.38
N ASN A 258 23.49 -31.10 24.66
CA ASN A 258 24.65 -31.95 25.02
C ASN A 258 25.11 -32.78 23.81
N GLY A 259 26.43 -32.86 23.54
CA GLY A 259 27.00 -33.82 22.57
C GLY A 259 28.10 -33.32 21.61
N ASN A 260 29.29 -33.05 22.14
CA ASN A 260 30.66 -33.12 21.55
C ASN A 260 30.85 -33.76 20.13
N THR A 261 31.80 -33.37 19.26
CA THR A 261 33.04 -32.56 19.42
C THR A 261 33.66 -32.12 18.06
N ASN A 262 34.47 -31.05 18.10
CA ASN A 262 35.63 -30.70 17.24
C ASN A 262 35.43 -30.34 15.75
N GLY A 263 35.68 -29.05 15.43
CA GLY A 263 35.93 -28.55 14.06
C GLY A 263 35.73 -27.04 13.95
N ALA A 264 36.81 -26.25 14.08
CA ALA A 264 36.72 -24.79 14.19
C ALA A 264 36.40 -24.07 12.87
N ALA A 265 35.42 -23.15 12.90
CA ALA A 265 35.49 -21.84 12.23
C ALA A 265 34.34 -20.94 12.74
N ASP A 266 34.69 -19.78 13.30
CA ASP A 266 33.71 -18.81 13.82
C ASP A 266 33.07 -18.01 12.67
N ALA A 267 31.95 -18.51 12.17
CA ALA A 267 31.14 -17.85 11.14
C ALA A 267 30.03 -17.02 11.78
N SER A 268 30.35 -15.77 12.11
CA SER A 268 29.36 -14.76 12.47
C SER A 268 28.41 -14.51 11.31
N HIS A 269 27.28 -15.23 11.30
CA HIS A 269 26.17 -14.98 10.38
C HIS A 269 25.54 -13.61 10.69
N GLN A 270 26.11 -12.56 10.11
CA GLN A 270 25.34 -11.38 9.76
C GLN A 270 24.21 -11.85 8.85
N MET A 271 22.98 -11.83 9.36
CA MET A 271 21.79 -11.77 8.52
C MET A 271 21.92 -10.51 7.69
N VAL A 272 22.32 -10.70 6.43
CA VAL A 272 22.13 -9.71 5.39
C VAL A 272 20.66 -9.80 5.05
N ASP A 273 19.92 -8.74 5.37
CA ASP A 273 18.54 -8.59 4.93
C ASP A 273 18.52 -8.66 3.40
N GLU A 274 18.15 -9.82 2.87
CA GLU A 274 17.90 -10.04 1.46
C GLU A 274 16.67 -9.20 1.08
N GLU A 275 16.70 -8.46 -0.04
CA GLU A 275 15.63 -7.52 -0.45
C GLU A 275 14.35 -8.24 -0.98
N ALA A 276 13.98 -9.33 -0.32
CA ALA A 276 12.91 -10.27 -0.65
C ALA A 276 11.57 -9.90 0.02
N GLY A 277 11.09 -8.67 -0.25
CA GLY A 277 9.71 -8.27 0.01
C GLY A 277 9.33 -7.06 -0.83
N PHE A 278 8.04 -6.74 -0.98
CA PHE A 278 7.66 -5.35 -1.26
C PHE A 278 8.17 -4.51 -0.07
N TYR A 279 8.72 -3.32 -0.34
CA TYR A 279 9.20 -2.42 0.71
C TYR A 279 8.07 -2.23 1.73
N ARG A 280 8.37 -2.45 3.01
CA ARG A 280 7.42 -2.26 4.12
C ARG A 280 7.75 -0.91 4.77
N PRO A 281 7.22 0.23 4.27
CA PRO A 281 7.41 1.50 4.95
C PRO A 281 6.78 1.45 6.34
N GLU A 282 7.59 1.32 7.40
CA GLU A 282 7.13 1.34 8.79
C GLU A 282 6.46 2.67 9.18
N LYS A 283 6.73 3.72 8.40
CA LYS A 283 6.14 5.06 8.49
C LYS A 283 5.98 5.60 7.07
N LEU A 284 5.06 6.54 6.85
CA LEU A 284 5.20 7.42 5.68
C LEU A 284 6.60 8.06 5.77
N PRO A 285 7.37 8.17 4.67
CA PRO A 285 8.36 9.22 4.57
C PRO A 285 7.77 10.58 4.98
N HIS A 286 8.62 11.41 5.60
CA HIS A 286 8.45 12.87 5.87
C HIS A 286 8.05 13.74 4.66
N THR A 287 7.71 13.13 3.52
CA THR A 287 7.44 13.80 2.25
C THR A 287 6.10 14.52 2.26
N THR A 288 6.13 15.74 1.76
CA THR A 288 4.96 16.62 1.65
C THR A 288 3.90 15.98 0.74
N TRP A 289 2.61 16.27 0.95
CA TRP A 289 1.51 15.71 0.12
C TRP A 289 1.75 15.95 -1.40
N PHE A 290 2.42 17.05 -1.74
CA PHE A 290 2.91 17.38 -3.08
C PHE A 290 3.95 16.41 -3.67
N GLU A 291 4.93 15.96 -2.88
CA GLU A 291 5.96 15.01 -3.36
C GLU A 291 5.35 13.63 -3.62
N TYR A 292 4.40 13.23 -2.78
CA TYR A 292 3.59 12.03 -3.00
C TYR A 292 2.74 12.12 -4.29
N LEU A 293 2.06 13.25 -4.51
CA LEU A 293 1.31 13.51 -5.76
C LEU A 293 2.23 13.51 -6.99
N ARG A 294 3.45 14.03 -6.87
CA ARG A 294 4.47 13.97 -7.91
C ARG A 294 4.85 12.52 -8.24
N GLY A 295 4.90 11.63 -7.26
CA GLY A 295 5.08 10.18 -7.48
C GLY A 295 3.96 9.57 -8.35
N TYR A 296 2.72 10.02 -8.17
CA TYR A 296 1.57 9.58 -8.95
C TYR A 296 1.45 10.22 -10.34
N SER A 297 2.25 11.24 -10.66
CA SER A 297 2.26 11.86 -12.00
C SER A 297 2.61 10.88 -13.13
N VAL A 298 3.32 9.79 -12.83
CA VAL A 298 3.63 8.68 -13.75
C VAL A 298 2.36 8.09 -14.40
N PHE A 299 1.23 8.09 -13.68
CA PHE A 299 -0.04 7.59 -14.22
C PHE A 299 -0.75 8.58 -15.14
N PHE A 300 -0.44 9.89 -15.08
CA PHE A 300 -1.19 10.93 -15.79
C PHE A 300 -1.25 10.74 -17.33
N PRO A 301 -0.17 10.30 -18.01
CA PRO A 301 -0.21 9.97 -19.44
C PRO A 301 -1.17 8.83 -19.80
N TYR A 302 -1.40 7.87 -18.88
CA TYR A 302 -2.32 6.75 -19.06
C TYR A 302 -3.78 7.14 -18.75
N MET A 303 -3.97 8.11 -17.85
CA MET A 303 -5.28 8.61 -17.43
C MET A 303 -5.88 9.64 -18.42
N TRP A 304 -5.04 10.37 -19.16
CA TRP A 304 -5.53 11.30 -20.19
C TRP A 304 -5.74 10.60 -21.55
N PRO A 305 -6.95 10.60 -22.14
CA PRO A 305 -7.23 9.94 -23.41
C PRO A 305 -6.73 10.76 -24.62
N SER A 306 -5.41 10.94 -24.72
CA SER A 306 -4.71 11.74 -25.74
C SER A 306 -5.09 11.37 -27.18
N LYS A 307 -5.27 10.08 -27.46
CA LYS A 307 -5.58 9.55 -28.81
C LYS A 307 -7.06 9.67 -29.23
N LYS A 308 -8.00 10.03 -28.35
CA LYS A 308 -9.46 9.94 -28.61
C LYS A 308 -10.18 11.27 -28.33
N ARG A 309 -10.34 12.11 -29.36
CA ARG A 309 -11.04 13.42 -29.29
C ARG A 309 -12.45 13.32 -28.68
N ARG A 310 -13.22 12.25 -28.96
CA ARG A 310 -14.56 12.04 -28.35
C ARG A 310 -14.51 11.95 -26.82
N LEU A 311 -13.49 11.29 -26.25
CA LEU A 311 -13.35 11.19 -24.80
C LEU A 311 -12.90 12.54 -24.20
N GLN A 312 -12.03 13.28 -24.89
CA GLN A 312 -11.62 14.64 -24.46
C GLN A 312 -12.82 15.59 -24.39
N ALA A 313 -13.70 15.58 -25.41
CA ALA A 313 -14.94 16.35 -25.40
C ALA A 313 -15.85 15.99 -24.22
N ILE A 314 -15.99 14.69 -23.91
CA ILE A 314 -16.75 14.21 -22.74
C ILE A 314 -16.15 14.74 -21.43
N VAL A 315 -14.81 14.72 -21.27
CA VAL A 315 -14.15 15.29 -20.08
C VAL A 315 -14.46 16.77 -19.93
N VAL A 316 -14.39 17.57 -21.01
CA VAL A 316 -14.73 19.00 -20.98
C VAL A 316 -16.20 19.21 -20.59
N VAL A 317 -17.13 18.43 -21.15
CA VAL A 317 -18.55 18.49 -20.77
C VAL A 317 -18.75 18.17 -19.29
N CYS A 318 -18.05 17.18 -18.74
CA CYS A 318 -18.10 16.87 -17.30
C CYS A 318 -17.61 18.03 -16.41
N PHE A 319 -16.58 18.79 -16.83
CA PHE A 319 -16.15 20.00 -16.13
C PHE A 319 -17.18 21.14 -16.23
N VAL A 320 -17.79 21.34 -17.40
CA VAL A 320 -18.88 22.33 -17.57
C VAL A 320 -20.08 21.99 -16.68
N LEU A 321 -20.51 20.72 -16.65
CA LEU A 321 -21.59 20.25 -15.78
C LEU A 321 -21.25 20.44 -14.29
N LEU A 322 -20.00 20.23 -13.88
CA LEU A 322 -19.52 20.49 -12.52
C LEU A 322 -19.66 21.97 -12.15
N CYS A 323 -19.25 22.90 -13.02
CA CYS A 323 -19.41 24.34 -12.79
C CYS A 323 -20.89 24.75 -12.66
N ILE A 324 -21.76 24.24 -13.54
CA ILE A 324 -23.21 24.48 -13.48
C ILE A 324 -23.79 23.93 -12.17
N GLN A 325 -23.37 22.74 -11.73
CA GLN A 325 -23.83 22.13 -10.48
C GLN A 325 -23.45 22.98 -9.25
N ARG A 326 -22.25 23.60 -9.24
CA ARG A 326 -21.84 24.52 -8.15
C ARG A 326 -22.68 25.79 -8.13
N TYR A 327 -22.95 26.38 -9.30
CA TYR A 327 -23.85 27.54 -9.43
C TYR A 327 -25.26 27.21 -8.89
N VAL A 328 -25.84 26.08 -9.30
CA VAL A 328 -27.16 25.61 -8.80
C VAL A 328 -27.15 25.42 -7.28
N ASN A 329 -26.09 24.86 -6.69
CA ASN A 329 -26.00 24.68 -5.24
C ASN A 329 -26.15 26.01 -4.48
N ILE A 330 -25.54 27.09 -4.96
CA ILE A 330 -25.61 28.43 -4.33
C ILE A 330 -26.98 29.09 -4.56
N MET A 331 -27.58 28.90 -5.74
CA MET A 331 -28.88 29.50 -6.06
C MET A 331 -30.03 28.87 -5.27
N VAL A 332 -29.94 27.61 -4.80
CA VAL A 332 -31.02 26.96 -4.06
C VAL A 332 -31.36 27.63 -2.72
N PRO A 333 -30.42 27.85 -1.76
CA PRO A 333 -30.72 28.57 -0.53
C PRO A 333 -31.30 29.96 -0.77
N ARG A 334 -30.75 30.69 -1.76
CA ARG A 334 -31.22 32.02 -2.15
C ARG A 334 -32.67 31.98 -2.63
N GLN A 335 -33.01 31.04 -3.50
CA GLN A 335 -34.37 30.90 -4.01
C GLN A 335 -35.37 30.50 -2.91
N ILE A 336 -34.95 29.70 -1.93
CA ILE A 336 -35.77 29.39 -0.76
C ILE A 336 -36.06 30.68 0.04
N GLY A 337 -35.05 31.51 0.29
CA GLY A 337 -35.23 32.81 0.96
C GLY A 337 -36.20 33.74 0.22
N VAL A 338 -36.09 33.84 -1.11
CA VAL A 338 -37.02 34.62 -1.95
C VAL A 338 -38.46 34.11 -1.82
N VAL A 339 -38.68 32.79 -1.94
CA VAL A 339 -40.01 32.17 -1.78
C VAL A 339 -40.56 32.41 -0.37
N THR A 340 -39.73 32.35 0.67
CA THR A 340 -40.14 32.67 2.04
C THR A 340 -40.56 34.14 2.18
N ASN A 341 -39.82 35.10 1.60
CA ASN A 341 -40.18 36.52 1.65
C ASN A 341 -41.51 36.80 0.91
N GLU A 342 -41.73 36.18 -0.25
CA GLU A 342 -43.01 36.28 -0.98
C GLU A 342 -44.20 35.71 -0.19
N LEU A 343 -43.99 34.60 0.54
CA LEU A 343 -45.02 33.99 1.40
C LEU A 343 -45.24 34.76 2.72
N ALA A 344 -44.23 35.48 3.20
CA ALA A 344 -44.27 36.27 4.45
C ALA A 344 -45.07 37.58 4.30
N GLY A 345 -45.22 38.12 3.08
CA GLY A 345 -46.24 39.12 2.78
C GLY A 345 -45.78 40.52 2.35
N ASP A 346 -44.56 40.69 1.82
CA ASP A 346 -44.05 41.99 1.36
C ASP A 346 -44.83 42.61 0.17
N ASN A 347 -45.61 41.81 -0.57
CA ASN A 347 -46.37 42.25 -1.74
C ASN A 347 -47.85 42.53 -1.40
N PHE A 348 -48.10 43.53 -0.55
CA PHE A 348 -49.46 44.01 -0.30
C PHE A 348 -49.88 44.96 -1.44
N ILE A 349 -50.54 44.40 -2.47
CA ILE A 349 -51.31 45.19 -3.44
C ILE A 349 -52.73 45.33 -2.88
N ASP A 350 -53.23 46.57 -2.84
CA ASP A 350 -54.46 46.98 -2.17
C ASP A 350 -55.64 45.99 -2.29
N GLY A 351 -56.26 45.70 -1.14
CA GLY A 351 -57.66 45.26 -1.06
C GLY A 351 -58.00 43.81 -1.40
N SER A 352 -57.04 42.95 -1.79
CA SER A 352 -57.35 41.54 -2.11
C SER A 352 -57.06 40.58 -0.94
N GLU A 353 -58.11 39.97 -0.35
CA GLU A 353 -57.99 39.02 0.78
C GLU A 353 -57.28 37.69 0.42
N ARG A 354 -56.99 37.44 -0.86
CA ARG A 354 -56.42 36.17 -1.34
C ARG A 354 -54.96 36.36 -1.74
N ARG A 355 -54.05 35.77 -0.96
CA ARG A 355 -52.62 35.69 -1.30
C ARG A 355 -52.42 34.92 -2.62
N PRO A 356 -51.91 35.53 -3.70
CA PRO A 356 -51.60 34.79 -4.93
C PRO A 356 -50.41 33.86 -4.67
N MET A 357 -50.54 32.58 -5.01
CA MET A 357 -49.42 31.63 -4.84
C MET A 357 -48.25 31.97 -5.79
N PRO A 358 -46.99 32.00 -5.30
CA PRO A 358 -45.83 32.36 -6.09
C PRO A 358 -45.36 31.21 -7.00
N TRP A 359 -46.20 30.80 -7.95
CA TRP A 359 -45.95 29.66 -8.85
C TRP A 359 -44.64 29.76 -9.64
N ARG A 360 -44.22 30.97 -10.03
CA ARG A 360 -42.93 31.18 -10.73
C ARG A 360 -41.75 30.85 -9.82
N SER A 361 -41.71 31.45 -8.64
CA SER A 361 -40.62 31.28 -7.67
C SER A 361 -40.56 29.86 -7.11
N LEU A 362 -41.72 29.22 -6.92
CA LEU A 362 -41.84 27.81 -6.51
C LEU A 362 -41.40 26.85 -7.63
N GLY A 363 -41.82 27.07 -8.88
CA GLY A 363 -41.41 26.25 -10.02
C GLY A 363 -39.90 26.31 -10.27
N LEU A 364 -39.31 27.50 -10.13
CA LEU A 364 -37.86 27.71 -10.26
C LEU A 364 -37.08 27.06 -9.10
N LEU A 365 -37.63 27.07 -7.88
CA LEU A 365 -37.09 26.31 -6.74
C LEU A 365 -37.09 24.79 -7.01
N VAL A 366 -38.21 24.24 -7.50
CA VAL A 366 -38.32 22.80 -7.84
C VAL A 366 -37.33 22.43 -8.94
N MET A 367 -37.19 23.26 -9.98
CA MET A 367 -36.20 23.07 -11.05
C MET A 367 -34.77 23.04 -10.50
N TYR A 368 -34.37 24.02 -9.67
CA TYR A 368 -33.04 24.01 -9.06
C TYR A 368 -32.84 22.82 -8.12
N LYS A 369 -33.84 22.42 -7.34
CA LYS A 369 -33.77 21.23 -6.48
C LYS A 369 -33.58 19.92 -7.26
N LEU A 370 -34.23 19.78 -8.41
CA LEU A 370 -34.07 18.63 -9.31
C LEU A 370 -32.68 18.57 -9.99
N LEU A 371 -32.06 19.73 -10.19
CA LEU A 371 -30.68 19.86 -10.69
C LEU A 371 -29.62 19.72 -9.57
N GLN A 372 -29.98 19.96 -8.30
CA GLN A 372 -29.06 20.04 -7.16
C GLN A 372 -28.50 18.67 -6.71
N GLY A 373 -27.25 18.66 -6.26
CA GLY A 373 -26.68 17.57 -5.45
C GLY A 373 -26.13 16.38 -6.26
N PRO A 374 -25.56 15.36 -5.58
CA PRO A 374 -24.93 14.22 -6.24
C PRO A 374 -25.90 13.35 -7.03
N SER A 375 -27.13 13.17 -6.51
CA SER A 375 -28.20 12.40 -7.13
C SER A 375 -29.13 13.24 -8.04
N GLY A 376 -28.93 14.55 -8.09
CA GLY A 376 -29.66 15.44 -9.02
C GLY A 376 -29.28 15.17 -10.47
N VAL A 377 -30.11 15.64 -11.41
CA VAL A 377 -29.95 15.30 -12.84
C VAL A 377 -28.57 15.68 -13.39
N LEU A 378 -28.00 16.82 -12.99
CA LEU A 378 -26.64 17.22 -13.41
C LEU A 378 -25.55 16.28 -12.85
N GLY A 379 -25.69 15.87 -11.59
CA GLY A 379 -24.75 14.96 -10.92
C GLY A 379 -24.77 13.58 -11.56
N SER A 380 -25.96 13.02 -11.76
CA SER A 380 -26.19 11.72 -12.40
C SER A 380 -25.75 11.72 -13.87
N LEU A 381 -26.09 12.75 -14.65
CA LEU A 381 -25.66 12.88 -16.05
C LEU A 381 -24.13 12.95 -16.18
N ARG A 382 -23.47 13.76 -15.34
CA ARG A 382 -22.00 13.82 -15.27
C ARG A 382 -21.39 12.46 -14.92
N SER A 383 -21.97 11.74 -13.96
CA SER A 383 -21.51 10.39 -13.59
C SER A 383 -21.65 9.40 -14.75
N ILE A 384 -22.78 9.40 -15.47
CA ILE A 384 -23.00 8.55 -16.66
C ILE A 384 -21.98 8.87 -17.76
N LEU A 385 -21.77 10.16 -18.05
CA LEU A 385 -20.77 10.62 -19.02
C LEU A 385 -19.34 10.26 -18.62
N TRP A 386 -19.04 10.15 -17.32
CA TRP A 386 -17.71 9.78 -16.82
C TRP A 386 -17.38 8.28 -16.98
N ILE A 387 -18.38 7.39 -16.93
CA ILE A 387 -18.19 5.92 -17.08
C ILE A 387 -17.23 5.54 -18.23
N PRO A 388 -17.44 5.96 -19.49
CA PRO A 388 -16.55 5.58 -20.59
C PRO A 388 -15.12 6.12 -20.47
N VAL A 389 -14.91 7.24 -19.75
CA VAL A 389 -13.57 7.78 -19.46
C VAL A 389 -12.90 6.93 -18.39
N SER A 390 -13.60 6.67 -17.29
CA SER A 390 -13.15 5.83 -16.17
C SER A 390 -12.77 4.40 -16.63
N GLN A 391 -13.62 3.78 -17.45
CA GLN A 391 -13.35 2.45 -18.03
C GLN A 391 -12.17 2.45 -19.02
N HIS A 392 -11.98 3.53 -19.78
CA HIS A 392 -10.83 3.67 -20.67
C HIS A 392 -9.52 3.74 -19.88
N THR A 393 -9.50 4.58 -18.83
CA THR A 393 -8.36 4.73 -17.92
C THR A 393 -8.02 3.43 -17.21
N TYR A 394 -9.02 2.74 -16.65
CA TYR A 394 -8.81 1.44 -16.01
C TYR A 394 -8.21 0.41 -16.97
N ARG A 395 -8.76 0.26 -18.18
CA ARG A 395 -8.22 -0.66 -19.19
C ARG A 395 -6.78 -0.29 -19.57
N ALA A 396 -6.50 0.98 -19.84
CA ALA A 396 -5.16 1.43 -20.23
C ALA A 396 -4.13 1.15 -19.11
N LEU A 397 -4.45 1.50 -17.86
CA LEU A 397 -3.59 1.27 -16.72
C LEU A 397 -3.33 -0.23 -16.48
N MET A 398 -4.38 -1.06 -16.47
CA MET A 398 -4.27 -2.49 -16.18
C MET A 398 -3.56 -3.26 -17.29
N THR A 399 -3.83 -2.95 -18.57
CA THR A 399 -3.12 -3.58 -19.69
C THR A 399 -1.65 -3.20 -19.67
N SER A 400 -1.30 -1.91 -19.49
CA SER A 400 0.11 -1.50 -19.40
C SER A 400 0.83 -2.07 -18.18
N ALA A 401 0.14 -2.23 -17.04
CA ALA A 401 0.71 -2.87 -15.86
C ALA A 401 1.00 -4.36 -16.09
N PHE A 402 0.08 -5.06 -16.76
CA PHE A 402 0.24 -6.47 -17.12
C PHE A 402 1.36 -6.70 -18.15
N GLU A 403 1.41 -5.88 -19.21
CA GLU A 403 2.51 -5.84 -20.17
C GLU A 403 3.85 -5.58 -19.47
N HIS A 404 3.88 -4.62 -18.55
CA HIS A 404 5.08 -4.30 -17.80
C HIS A 404 5.53 -5.46 -16.90
N VAL A 405 4.63 -6.14 -16.17
CA VAL A 405 4.96 -7.34 -15.40
C VAL A 405 5.60 -8.41 -16.28
N HIS A 406 5.07 -8.66 -17.48
CA HIS A 406 5.67 -9.61 -18.43
C HIS A 406 7.00 -9.14 -19.05
N SER A 407 7.33 -7.84 -18.96
CA SER A 407 8.62 -7.30 -19.37
C SER A 407 9.72 -7.41 -18.30
N LEU A 408 9.36 -7.70 -17.04
CA LEU A 408 10.32 -7.85 -15.94
C LEU A 408 11.18 -9.11 -16.08
N SER A 409 12.35 -9.09 -15.44
CA SER A 409 13.32 -10.19 -15.51
C SER A 409 12.95 -11.37 -14.63
N LEU A 410 13.56 -12.54 -14.91
CA LEU A 410 13.26 -13.79 -14.20
C LEU A 410 13.52 -13.68 -12.67
N ASP A 411 14.48 -12.87 -12.24
CA ASP A 411 14.76 -12.60 -10.82
C ASP A 411 13.54 -12.06 -10.07
N PHE A 412 12.80 -11.14 -10.70
CA PHE A 412 11.59 -10.57 -10.11
C PHE A 412 10.51 -11.65 -9.91
N HIS A 413 10.36 -12.56 -10.87
CA HIS A 413 9.38 -13.64 -10.82
C HIS A 413 9.77 -14.79 -9.88
N LEU A 414 11.07 -15.04 -9.67
CA LEU A 414 11.54 -16.04 -8.71
C LEU A 414 11.58 -15.49 -7.27
N GLY A 415 11.91 -14.20 -7.11
CA GLY A 415 12.05 -13.55 -5.80
C GLY A 415 10.77 -12.98 -5.19
N LYS A 416 9.63 -13.01 -5.88
CA LYS A 416 8.33 -12.52 -5.37
C LYS A 416 7.23 -13.58 -5.53
N ARG A 417 6.33 -13.67 -4.54
CA ARG A 417 5.16 -14.57 -4.61
C ARG A 417 4.19 -14.08 -5.68
N THR A 418 3.78 -14.93 -6.62
CA THR A 418 2.83 -14.59 -7.72
C THR A 418 1.54 -13.94 -7.22
N GLY A 419 1.01 -14.40 -6.07
CA GLY A 419 -0.17 -13.81 -5.42
C GLY A 419 0.02 -12.35 -4.98
N GLU A 420 1.23 -11.95 -4.58
CA GLU A 420 1.51 -10.54 -4.22
C GLU A 420 1.51 -9.64 -5.46
N VAL A 421 2.06 -10.12 -6.58
CA VAL A 421 2.06 -9.40 -7.86
C VAL A 421 0.63 -9.24 -8.40
N LEU A 422 -0.18 -10.31 -8.34
CA LEU A 422 -1.58 -10.26 -8.76
C LEU A 422 -2.41 -9.34 -7.84
N SER A 423 -2.17 -9.37 -6.53
CA SER A 423 -2.78 -8.45 -5.55
C SER A 423 -2.39 -6.99 -5.83
N ALA A 424 -1.14 -6.72 -6.23
CA ALA A 424 -0.68 -5.39 -6.61
C ALA A 424 -1.36 -4.89 -7.91
N LEU A 425 -1.50 -5.76 -8.92
CA LEU A 425 -2.24 -5.44 -10.15
C LEU A 425 -3.71 -5.10 -9.85
N ASN A 426 -4.43 -5.94 -9.09
CA ASN A 426 -5.85 -5.72 -8.78
C ASN A 426 -6.10 -4.39 -8.02
N LYS A 427 -5.11 -3.85 -7.32
CA LYS A 427 -5.17 -2.54 -6.64
C LYS A 427 -5.10 -1.34 -7.59
N GLY A 428 -4.89 -1.54 -8.90
CA GLY A 428 -4.99 -0.47 -9.91
C GLY A 428 -6.36 0.19 -10.01
N SER A 429 -7.43 -0.52 -9.63
CA SER A 429 -8.77 0.03 -9.45
C SER A 429 -8.83 1.20 -8.44
N ALA A 430 -7.98 1.15 -7.40
CA ALA A 430 -7.88 2.21 -6.40
C ALA A 430 -7.25 3.49 -6.98
N VAL A 431 -6.30 3.38 -7.92
CA VAL A 431 -5.67 4.55 -8.58
C VAL A 431 -6.67 5.31 -9.45
N ASN A 432 -7.51 4.58 -10.20
CA ASN A 432 -8.60 5.18 -10.97
C ASN A 432 -9.63 5.86 -10.04
N SER A 433 -9.99 5.20 -8.93
CA SER A 433 -10.91 5.74 -7.93
C SER A 433 -10.35 6.98 -7.23
N PHE A 434 -9.04 7.02 -6.95
CA PHE A 434 -8.33 8.18 -6.40
C PHE A 434 -8.48 9.41 -7.30
N LEU A 435 -8.21 9.28 -8.61
CA LEU A 435 -8.33 10.40 -9.53
C LEU A 435 -9.77 10.93 -9.60
N GLU A 436 -10.76 10.03 -9.70
CA GLU A 436 -12.17 10.44 -9.75
C GLU A 436 -12.58 11.25 -8.51
N GLN A 437 -12.16 10.81 -7.32
CA GLN A 437 -12.43 11.52 -6.06
C GLN A 437 -11.73 12.89 -6.02
N VAL A 438 -10.45 12.95 -6.38
CA VAL A 438 -9.68 14.22 -6.40
C VAL A 438 -10.29 15.22 -7.36
N THR A 439 -10.63 14.80 -8.59
CA THR A 439 -11.17 15.69 -9.63
C THR A 439 -12.60 16.15 -9.34
N PHE A 440 -13.50 15.26 -8.91
CA PHE A 440 -14.94 15.56 -8.86
C PHE A 440 -15.51 15.78 -7.45
N GLN A 441 -14.72 15.58 -6.40
CA GLN A 441 -15.15 15.81 -5.02
C GLN A 441 -14.24 16.84 -4.33
N VAL A 442 -12.93 16.62 -4.29
CA VAL A 442 -12.00 17.48 -3.52
C VAL A 442 -11.95 18.90 -4.05
N PHE A 443 -11.62 19.03 -5.34
CA PHE A 443 -11.45 20.33 -5.97
C PHE A 443 -12.75 21.13 -5.93
N PRO A 444 -13.94 20.55 -6.22
CA PRO A 444 -15.22 21.18 -5.92
C PRO A 444 -15.45 21.55 -4.46
N ILE A 445 -15.09 20.72 -3.48
CA ILE A 445 -15.32 21.03 -2.05
C ILE A 445 -14.48 22.21 -1.58
N ILE A 446 -13.22 22.32 -2.02
CA ILE A 446 -12.36 23.46 -1.70
C ILE A 446 -12.92 24.74 -2.35
N ILE A 447 -13.40 24.65 -3.59
CA ILE A 447 -14.05 25.75 -4.30
C ILE A 447 -15.36 26.15 -3.61
N ASP A 448 -16.22 25.19 -3.27
CA ASP A 448 -17.51 25.42 -2.59
C ASP A 448 -17.31 26.14 -1.26
N LEU A 449 -16.29 25.74 -0.49
CA LEU A 449 -15.94 26.40 0.75
C LEU A 449 -15.49 27.86 0.52
N PHE A 450 -14.61 28.09 -0.44
CA PHE A 450 -14.16 29.45 -0.75
C PHE A 450 -15.32 30.32 -1.24
N ILE A 451 -16.16 29.80 -2.14
CA ILE A 451 -17.35 30.51 -2.63
C ILE A 451 -18.32 30.80 -1.46
N ALA A 452 -18.56 29.86 -0.56
CA ALA A 452 -19.45 30.06 0.58
C ALA A 452 -18.98 31.19 1.50
N ILE A 453 -17.69 31.23 1.86
CA ILE A 453 -17.13 32.32 2.70
C ILE A 453 -17.31 33.67 2.00
N ASN A 454 -16.99 33.76 0.70
CA ASN A 454 -17.19 34.99 -0.08
C ASN A 454 -18.68 35.36 -0.21
N TYR A 455 -19.58 34.38 -0.35
CA TYR A 455 -21.01 34.61 -0.46
C TYR A 455 -21.59 35.15 0.85
N PHE A 456 -21.21 34.58 2.00
CA PHE A 456 -21.60 35.09 3.31
C PHE A 456 -21.05 36.50 3.57
N TYR A 457 -19.85 36.82 3.07
CA TYR A 457 -19.31 38.19 3.13
C TYR A 457 -20.17 39.19 2.34
N ILE A 458 -20.55 38.85 1.11
CA ILE A 458 -21.30 39.75 0.21
C ILE A 458 -22.77 39.92 0.64
N GLU A 459 -23.46 38.84 1.03
CA GLU A 459 -24.91 38.87 1.32
C GLU A 459 -25.22 39.11 2.81
N PHE A 460 -24.38 38.57 3.71
CA PHE A 460 -24.65 38.56 5.15
C PHE A 460 -23.77 39.52 5.98
N ASP A 461 -22.81 40.23 5.37
CA ASP A 461 -21.81 41.09 6.03
C ASP A 461 -20.68 40.31 6.76
N ALA A 462 -19.57 41.00 7.02
CA ALA A 462 -18.31 40.44 7.49
C ALA A 462 -18.43 39.56 8.74
N ILE A 463 -19.35 39.87 9.65
CA ILE A 463 -19.55 39.11 10.89
C ILE A 463 -19.92 37.65 10.60
N TYR A 464 -20.80 37.39 9.62
CA TYR A 464 -21.17 36.02 9.25
C TYR A 464 -20.05 35.31 8.50
N ALA A 465 -19.28 36.03 7.67
CA ALA A 465 -18.09 35.47 7.02
C ALA A 465 -17.04 35.02 8.05
N VAL A 466 -16.82 35.80 9.13
CA VAL A 466 -15.93 35.41 10.22
C VAL A 466 -16.48 34.21 10.99
N ILE A 467 -17.76 34.19 11.35
CA ILE A 467 -18.39 33.03 12.03
C ILE A 467 -18.27 31.76 11.16
N VAL A 468 -18.66 31.81 9.89
CA VAL A 468 -18.62 30.65 8.98
C VAL A 468 -17.19 30.19 8.71
N SER A 469 -16.23 31.11 8.55
CA SER A 469 -14.83 30.72 8.40
C SER A 469 -14.26 30.11 9.68
N GLY A 470 -14.57 30.66 10.87
CA GLY A 470 -14.15 30.10 12.16
C GLY A 470 -14.66 28.68 12.39
N ILE A 471 -15.96 28.45 12.15
CA ILE A 471 -16.58 27.12 12.21
C ILE A 471 -15.87 26.16 11.25
N THR A 472 -15.64 26.60 10.01
CA THR A 472 -15.01 25.77 8.98
C THR A 472 -13.57 25.43 9.34
N PHE A 473 -12.72 26.42 9.62
CA PHE A 473 -11.31 26.19 9.90
C PHE A 473 -11.14 25.31 11.14
N TYR A 474 -11.93 25.52 12.18
CA TYR A 474 -11.92 24.69 13.38
C TYR A 474 -12.42 23.25 13.11
N TYR A 475 -13.50 23.08 12.35
CA TYR A 475 -13.98 21.76 11.89
C TYR A 475 -12.91 21.02 11.09
N LEU A 476 -12.30 21.71 10.12
CA LEU A 476 -11.29 21.17 9.21
C LEU A 476 -10.03 20.74 9.97
N TYR A 477 -9.56 21.59 10.87
CA TYR A 477 -8.46 21.33 11.79
C TYR A 477 -8.70 20.06 12.63
N LEU A 478 -9.84 20.00 13.32
CA LEU A 478 -10.21 18.87 14.18
C LEU A 478 -10.31 17.58 13.37
N THR A 479 -10.90 17.67 12.18
CA THR A 479 -11.01 16.57 11.22
C THR A 479 -9.65 16.02 10.80
N ILE A 480 -8.73 16.87 10.34
CA ILE A 480 -7.40 16.45 9.87
C ILE A 480 -6.62 15.79 11.01
N ARG A 481 -6.68 16.36 12.22
CA ARG A 481 -5.98 15.84 13.40
C ARG A 481 -6.50 14.48 13.88
N MET A 482 -7.80 14.25 13.83
CA MET A 482 -8.38 12.94 14.18
C MET A 482 -8.17 11.92 13.06
N ALA A 483 -8.22 12.35 11.80
CA ALA A 483 -8.00 11.50 10.64
C ALA A 483 -6.53 11.04 10.52
N SER A 484 -5.54 11.85 10.90
CA SER A 484 -4.13 11.44 10.92
C SER A 484 -3.86 10.32 11.92
N LYS A 485 -4.36 10.44 13.16
CA LYS A 485 -4.32 9.36 14.17
C LYS A 485 -5.02 8.09 13.68
N THR A 486 -6.17 8.25 13.01
CA THR A 486 -6.94 7.13 12.45
C THR A 486 -6.19 6.44 11.31
N ALA A 487 -5.37 7.16 10.53
CA ALA A 487 -4.59 6.60 9.44
C ALA A 487 -3.55 5.58 9.93
N ASP A 488 -2.87 5.84 11.05
CA ASP A 488 -1.89 4.91 11.63
C ASP A 488 -2.55 3.62 12.14
N GLN A 489 -3.71 3.74 12.80
CA GLN A 489 -4.53 2.58 13.19
C GLN A 489 -4.98 1.77 11.95
N ARG A 490 -5.33 2.45 10.86
CA ARG A 490 -5.76 1.81 9.60
C ARG A 490 -4.61 1.10 8.88
N ARG A 491 -3.35 1.55 9.03
CA ARG A 491 -2.19 0.78 8.56
C ARG A 491 -2.01 -0.51 9.33
N LEU A 492 -2.14 -0.49 10.66
CA LEU A 492 -2.10 -1.71 11.48
C LEU A 492 -3.20 -2.69 11.03
N MET A 493 -4.43 -2.20 10.88
CA MET A 493 -5.56 -2.98 10.34
C MET A 493 -5.21 -3.59 8.96
N SER A 494 -4.70 -2.81 8.00
CA SER A 494 -4.33 -3.32 6.66
C SER A 494 -3.11 -4.25 6.67
N ASN A 495 -2.26 -4.23 7.70
CA ASN A 495 -1.17 -5.20 7.83
C ASN A 495 -1.67 -6.54 8.41
N LEU A 496 -2.58 -6.49 9.39
CA LEU A 496 -3.20 -7.69 9.98
C LEU A 496 -4.17 -8.38 9.00
N ASP A 497 -4.87 -7.59 8.17
CA ASP A 497 -5.65 -8.05 7.00
C ASP A 497 -4.82 -8.91 6.04
N ARG A 498 -3.57 -8.51 5.76
CA ARG A 498 -2.64 -9.29 4.92
C ARG A 498 -2.11 -10.54 5.62
N GLU A 499 -2.00 -10.50 6.94
CA GLU A 499 -1.56 -11.65 7.74
C GLU A 499 -2.66 -12.72 7.81
N GLU A 500 -3.91 -12.29 8.00
CA GLU A 500 -5.12 -13.13 7.83
C GLU A 500 -5.18 -13.73 6.43
N GLU A 501 -5.00 -12.92 5.37
CA GLU A 501 -5.07 -13.38 3.98
C GLU A 501 -3.94 -14.38 3.67
N ALA A 502 -2.74 -14.14 4.20
CA ALA A 502 -1.59 -15.04 4.04
C ALA A 502 -1.78 -16.38 4.76
N VAL A 503 -2.20 -16.38 6.03
CA VAL A 503 -2.46 -17.63 6.78
C VAL A 503 -3.54 -18.46 6.10
N LYS A 504 -4.64 -17.81 5.68
CA LYS A 504 -5.74 -18.43 4.93
C LYS A 504 -5.26 -19.06 3.62
N ASN A 505 -4.48 -18.33 2.83
CA ASN A 505 -4.01 -18.81 1.53
C ASN A 505 -2.96 -19.93 1.66
N ASP A 506 -1.98 -19.76 2.55
CA ASP A 506 -0.92 -20.76 2.80
C ASP A 506 -1.54 -22.09 3.30
N SER A 507 -2.60 -22.04 4.13
CA SER A 507 -3.36 -23.23 4.58
C SER A 507 -4.14 -23.90 3.45
N ILE A 508 -4.88 -23.13 2.63
CA ILE A 508 -5.68 -23.67 1.50
C ILE A 508 -4.80 -24.27 0.41
N ILE A 509 -3.66 -23.64 0.08
CA ILE A 509 -2.68 -24.19 -0.86
C ILE A 509 -2.09 -25.50 -0.32
N SER A 510 -1.87 -25.57 1.00
CA SER A 510 -1.29 -26.74 1.68
C SER A 510 -2.33 -27.75 2.16
N TYR A 511 -3.53 -27.79 1.56
CA TYR A 511 -4.66 -28.62 2.00
C TYR A 511 -4.28 -30.10 2.20
N GLU A 512 -3.55 -30.70 1.26
CA GLU A 512 -3.09 -32.09 1.35
C GLU A 512 -2.20 -32.29 2.58
N THR A 513 -1.25 -31.38 2.83
CA THR A 513 -0.38 -31.37 4.02
C THR A 513 -1.18 -31.28 5.31
N VAL A 514 -2.14 -30.35 5.41
CA VAL A 514 -2.98 -30.19 6.62
C VAL A 514 -3.75 -31.50 6.91
N LYS A 515 -4.24 -32.17 5.87
CA LYS A 515 -4.92 -33.47 5.96
C LYS A 515 -3.99 -34.64 6.28
N TYR A 516 -2.76 -34.66 5.77
CA TYR A 516 -1.78 -35.72 6.10
C TYR A 516 -1.36 -35.70 7.58
N PHE A 517 -1.42 -34.54 8.24
CA PHE A 517 -1.05 -34.38 9.65
C PHE A 517 -2.25 -34.23 10.60
N ASN A 518 -3.49 -34.35 10.11
CA ASN A 518 -4.73 -34.08 10.86
C ASN A 518 -4.66 -32.74 11.65
N ALA A 519 -4.14 -31.70 11.00
CA ALA A 519 -3.81 -30.42 11.61
C ALA A 519 -4.92 -29.36 11.47
N GLU A 520 -6.15 -29.77 11.13
CA GLU A 520 -7.26 -28.85 10.84
C GLU A 520 -7.58 -27.94 12.03
N ASP A 521 -7.69 -28.48 13.24
CA ASP A 521 -7.98 -27.69 14.45
C ASP A 521 -6.83 -26.71 14.78
N TRP A 522 -5.59 -27.07 14.45
CA TRP A 522 -4.41 -26.24 14.67
C TRP A 522 -4.38 -25.05 13.70
N GLU A 523 -4.60 -25.29 12.41
CA GLU A 523 -4.72 -24.19 11.42
C GLU A 523 -5.99 -23.36 11.65
N ALA A 524 -7.10 -23.97 12.07
CA ALA A 524 -8.32 -23.24 12.44
C ALA A 524 -8.08 -22.29 13.62
N GLN A 525 -7.35 -22.73 14.65
CA GLN A 525 -7.00 -21.88 15.79
C GLN A 525 -5.97 -20.78 15.42
N ARG A 526 -5.01 -21.09 14.54
CA ARG A 526 -4.07 -20.11 13.99
C ARG A 526 -4.79 -19.02 13.18
N TYR A 527 -5.72 -19.43 12.32
CA TYR A 527 -6.57 -18.51 11.56
C TYR A 527 -7.51 -17.69 12.45
N SER A 528 -8.17 -18.32 13.44
CA SER A 528 -8.99 -17.65 14.44
C SER A 528 -8.21 -16.56 15.19
N THR A 529 -6.95 -16.81 15.54
CA THR A 529 -6.06 -15.83 16.18
C THR A 529 -5.75 -14.64 15.25
N ALA A 530 -5.48 -14.89 13.97
CA ALA A 530 -5.28 -13.82 12.98
C ALA A 530 -6.54 -12.96 12.79
N VAL A 531 -7.72 -13.59 12.70
CA VAL A 531 -9.02 -12.92 12.62
C VAL A 531 -9.29 -12.07 13.87
N GLN A 532 -9.02 -12.57 15.08
CA GLN A 532 -9.18 -11.80 16.32
C GLN A 532 -8.28 -10.56 16.36
N ASN A 533 -7.01 -10.70 15.93
CA ASN A 533 -6.09 -9.57 15.84
C ASN A 533 -6.57 -8.50 14.84
N PHE A 534 -7.04 -8.93 13.66
CA PHE A 534 -7.66 -8.04 12.67
C PHE A 534 -8.89 -7.33 13.24
N GLN A 535 -9.85 -8.06 13.84
CA GLN A 535 -11.06 -7.50 14.45
C GLN A 535 -10.73 -6.49 15.57
N ALA A 536 -9.73 -6.76 16.40
CA ALA A 536 -9.31 -5.83 17.45
C ALA A 536 -8.68 -4.53 16.89
N ALA A 537 -8.10 -4.56 15.69
CA ALA A 537 -7.64 -3.37 14.99
C ALA A 537 -8.78 -2.65 14.26
N GLU A 538 -9.67 -3.38 13.60
CA GLU A 538 -10.87 -2.85 12.94
C GLU A 538 -11.78 -2.11 13.94
N ALA A 539 -12.06 -2.70 15.10
CA ALA A 539 -12.85 -2.09 16.16
C ALA A 539 -12.27 -0.75 16.62
N LYS A 540 -10.94 -0.64 16.74
CA LYS A 540 -10.25 0.61 17.11
C LYS A 540 -10.37 1.68 16.02
N VAL A 541 -10.31 1.29 14.74
CA VAL A 541 -10.51 2.20 13.59
C VAL A 541 -11.97 2.69 13.57
N THR A 542 -12.93 1.78 13.66
CA THR A 542 -14.37 2.10 13.66
C THR A 542 -14.78 2.99 14.83
N MET A 543 -14.29 2.68 16.05
CA MET A 543 -14.48 3.54 17.22
C MET A 543 -13.89 4.95 16.99
N SER A 544 -12.68 5.05 16.45
CA SER A 544 -12.02 6.34 16.21
C SER A 544 -12.74 7.18 15.14
N ILE A 545 -13.31 6.53 14.12
CA ILE A 545 -14.18 7.19 13.12
C ILE A 545 -15.47 7.70 13.77
N ASN A 546 -16.13 6.91 14.60
CA ASN A 546 -17.37 7.33 15.26
C ASN A 546 -17.15 8.48 16.26
N VAL A 547 -16.06 8.45 17.03
CA VAL A 547 -15.68 9.56 17.92
C VAL A 547 -15.40 10.84 17.11
N MET A 548 -14.74 10.71 15.94
CA MET A 548 -14.55 11.84 15.02
C MET A 548 -15.87 12.42 14.50
N ASN A 549 -16.80 11.57 14.06
CA ASN A 549 -18.13 11.99 13.59
C ASN A 549 -18.91 12.74 14.69
N VAL A 550 -18.82 12.30 15.95
CA VAL A 550 -19.44 12.98 17.11
C VAL A 550 -18.83 14.35 17.34
N CYS A 551 -17.49 14.46 17.40
CA CYS A 551 -16.81 15.74 17.59
C CYS A 551 -17.08 16.73 16.44
N GLN A 552 -17.07 16.26 15.19
CA GLN A 552 -17.42 17.02 14.00
C GLN A 552 -18.86 17.54 14.05
N SER A 553 -19.81 16.68 14.39
CA SER A 553 -21.23 17.05 14.47
C SER A 553 -21.48 18.06 15.58
N MET A 554 -20.89 17.86 16.76
CA MET A 554 -20.98 18.80 17.89
C MET A 554 -20.42 20.18 17.53
N THR A 555 -19.22 20.21 16.93
CA THR A 555 -18.58 21.44 16.43
C THR A 555 -19.47 22.20 15.46
N PHE A 556 -20.02 21.49 14.47
CA PHE A 556 -20.88 22.09 13.46
C PHE A 556 -22.21 22.59 14.05
N MET A 557 -22.85 21.81 14.93
CA MET A 557 -24.10 22.21 15.58
C MET A 557 -23.94 23.43 16.50
N VAL A 558 -22.86 23.51 17.29
CA VAL A 558 -22.58 24.69 18.12
C VAL A 558 -22.33 25.92 17.25
N GLY A 559 -21.55 25.78 16.18
CA GLY A 559 -21.33 26.85 15.21
C GLY A 559 -22.62 27.35 14.54
N MET A 560 -23.45 26.41 14.07
CA MET A 560 -24.75 26.69 13.47
C MET A 560 -25.69 27.37 14.47
N LEU A 561 -25.72 26.94 15.74
CA LEU A 561 -26.51 27.57 16.79
C LEU A 561 -26.11 29.04 17.00
N VAL A 562 -24.80 29.34 17.07
CA VAL A 562 -24.30 30.73 17.22
C VAL A 562 -24.74 31.60 16.03
N ALA A 563 -24.55 31.10 14.80
CA ALA A 563 -24.95 31.83 13.59
C ALA A 563 -26.47 32.07 13.53
N LEU A 564 -27.29 31.07 13.91
CA LEU A 564 -28.74 31.19 13.93
C LEU A 564 -29.26 32.11 15.04
N MET A 565 -28.66 32.09 16.24
CA MET A 565 -29.00 33.04 17.30
C MET A 565 -28.72 34.48 16.88
N PHE A 566 -27.60 34.73 16.21
CA PHE A 566 -27.28 36.05 15.66
C PHE A 566 -28.23 36.46 14.53
N GLY A 567 -28.59 35.53 13.64
CA GLY A 567 -29.60 35.74 12.60
C GLY A 567 -31.00 36.06 13.16
N ALA A 568 -31.46 35.30 14.15
CA ALA A 568 -32.74 35.54 14.81
C ALA A 568 -32.77 36.90 15.54
N TYR A 569 -31.65 37.29 16.15
CA TYR A 569 -31.50 38.64 16.72
C TYR A 569 -31.62 39.73 15.65
N GLN A 570 -30.95 39.61 14.50
CA GLN A 570 -31.06 40.61 13.43
C GLN A 570 -32.48 40.71 12.84
N VAL A 571 -33.20 39.60 12.69
CA VAL A 571 -34.60 39.59 12.23
C VAL A 571 -35.54 40.22 13.27
N THR A 572 -35.38 39.91 14.56
CA THR A 572 -36.24 40.49 15.61
C THR A 572 -36.02 42.00 15.82
N GLN A 573 -34.84 42.53 15.46
CA GLN A 573 -34.56 43.97 15.41
C GLN A 573 -34.98 44.64 14.08
N GLY A 574 -35.42 43.87 13.08
CA GLY A 574 -35.87 44.40 11.78
C GLY A 574 -34.75 44.74 10.79
N TYR A 575 -33.50 44.32 11.03
CA TYR A 575 -32.38 44.56 10.11
C TYR A 575 -32.39 43.64 8.88
N ARG A 576 -33.07 42.48 8.95
CA ARG A 576 -33.15 41.47 7.90
C ARG A 576 -34.56 40.87 7.82
N LYS A 577 -34.91 40.30 6.66
CA LYS A 577 -36.20 39.66 6.42
C LYS A 577 -36.21 38.21 6.90
N VAL A 578 -37.40 37.64 7.05
CA VAL A 578 -37.59 36.24 7.50
C VAL A 578 -36.97 35.25 6.49
N GLY A 579 -37.03 35.53 5.19
CA GLY A 579 -36.40 34.71 4.16
C GLY A 579 -34.89 34.67 4.24
N ASP A 580 -34.23 35.73 4.74
CA ASP A 580 -32.78 35.77 4.90
C ASP A 580 -32.34 34.80 6.01
N PHE A 581 -33.17 34.63 7.05
CA PHE A 581 -32.96 33.62 8.10
C PHE A 581 -33.20 32.19 7.59
N VAL A 582 -34.22 31.97 6.76
CA VAL A 582 -34.46 30.64 6.13
C VAL A 582 -33.35 30.30 5.11
N MET A 583 -32.80 31.31 4.43
CA MET A 583 -31.64 31.18 3.57
C MET A 583 -30.37 30.85 4.36
N LEU A 584 -30.12 31.52 5.49
CA LEU A 584 -29.02 31.25 6.41
C LEU A 584 -29.05 29.80 6.93
N ILE A 585 -30.18 29.35 7.51
CA ILE A 585 -30.30 27.97 8.03
C ILE A 585 -30.12 26.93 6.93
N THR A 586 -30.67 27.19 5.73
CA THR A 586 -30.56 26.28 4.60
C THR A 586 -29.14 26.20 4.06
N TYR A 587 -28.44 27.33 3.92
CA TYR A 587 -27.10 27.33 3.34
C TYR A 587 -26.07 26.78 4.32
N LEU A 588 -26.17 27.12 5.62
CA LEU A 588 -25.37 26.47 6.67
C LEU A 588 -25.56 24.95 6.63
N GLY A 589 -26.81 24.46 6.62
CA GLY A 589 -27.10 23.03 6.52
C GLY A 589 -26.49 22.35 5.28
N GLN A 590 -26.42 23.06 4.15
CA GLN A 590 -25.76 22.54 2.94
C GLN A 590 -24.23 22.43 3.08
N LEU A 591 -23.57 23.32 3.85
CA LEU A 591 -22.13 23.24 4.11
C LEU A 591 -21.72 21.99 4.91
N GLN A 592 -22.64 21.43 5.70
CA GLN A 592 -22.38 20.19 6.44
C GLN A 592 -21.99 19.02 5.51
N GLY A 593 -22.56 18.95 4.30
CA GLY A 593 -22.28 17.91 3.32
C GLY A 593 -20.81 17.88 2.85
N PRO A 594 -20.30 18.96 2.23
CA PRO A 594 -18.90 19.11 1.86
C PRO A 594 -17.92 18.91 3.03
N LEU A 595 -18.24 19.43 4.22
CA LEU A 595 -17.40 19.29 5.42
C LEU A 595 -17.30 17.83 5.89
N ASN A 596 -18.43 17.13 6.04
CA ASN A 596 -18.46 15.70 6.37
C ASN A 596 -17.75 14.85 5.30
N PHE A 597 -17.87 15.26 4.03
CA PHE A 597 -17.16 14.59 2.94
C PHE A 597 -15.65 14.77 3.07
N PHE A 598 -15.14 15.96 3.43
CA PHE A 598 -13.70 16.22 3.56
C PHE A 598 -13.00 15.22 4.51
N GLY A 599 -13.62 14.94 5.67
CA GLY A 599 -13.06 13.97 6.62
C GLY A 599 -13.02 12.54 6.05
N THR A 600 -14.01 12.18 5.23
CA THR A 600 -14.04 10.88 4.54
C THR A 600 -13.05 10.83 3.39
N PHE A 601 -12.98 11.89 2.59
CA PHE A 601 -12.00 12.08 1.52
C PHE A 601 -10.58 11.84 1.99
N TYR A 602 -10.14 12.48 3.09
CA TYR A 602 -8.78 12.32 3.59
C TYR A 602 -8.46 10.84 3.84
N ARG A 603 -9.41 10.08 4.42
CA ARG A 603 -9.26 8.63 4.65
C ARG A 603 -9.25 7.84 3.35
N THR A 604 -10.17 8.11 2.42
CA THR A 604 -10.30 7.34 1.17
C THR A 604 -9.14 7.57 0.23
N VAL A 605 -8.60 8.80 0.16
CA VAL A 605 -7.40 9.06 -0.61
C VAL A 605 -6.15 8.47 0.03
N GLN A 606 -5.97 8.55 1.35
CA GLN A 606 -4.88 7.82 2.00
C GLN A 606 -4.97 6.31 1.73
N GLN A 607 -6.18 5.72 1.77
CA GLN A 607 -6.40 4.32 1.41
C GLN A 607 -6.03 4.02 -0.05
N ALA A 608 -6.48 4.86 -0.99
CA ALA A 608 -6.25 4.64 -2.41
C ALA A 608 -4.77 4.84 -2.79
N MET A 609 -4.09 5.79 -2.14
CA MET A 609 -2.64 6.00 -2.27
C MET A 609 -1.82 4.84 -1.66
N ILE A 610 -2.21 4.29 -0.50
CA ILE A 610 -1.55 3.10 0.09
C ILE A 610 -1.81 1.86 -0.78
N SER A 611 -3.01 1.75 -1.37
CA SER A 611 -3.35 0.63 -2.25
C SER A 611 -2.60 0.71 -3.59
N GLY A 612 -2.52 1.90 -4.18
CA GLY A 612 -1.80 2.16 -5.42
C GLY A 612 -0.27 2.21 -5.27
N GLU A 613 0.27 2.34 -4.05
CA GLU A 613 1.71 2.43 -3.79
C GLU A 613 2.44 1.20 -4.35
N ARG A 614 1.90 -0.01 -4.13
CA ARG A 614 2.46 -1.25 -4.71
C ARG A 614 2.41 -1.29 -6.23
N LEU A 615 1.37 -0.74 -6.85
CA LEU A 615 1.31 -0.65 -8.31
C LEU A 615 2.34 0.36 -8.83
N LEU A 616 2.55 1.47 -8.11
CA LEU A 616 3.59 2.45 -8.43
C LEU A 616 5.00 1.89 -8.23
N GLU A 617 5.23 1.09 -7.17
CA GLU A 617 6.48 0.35 -6.98
C GLU A 617 6.71 -0.65 -8.12
N LEU A 618 5.67 -1.37 -8.52
CA LEU A 618 5.71 -2.29 -9.65
C LEU A 618 6.09 -1.58 -10.96
N PHE A 619 5.49 -0.43 -11.26
CA PHE A 619 5.83 0.42 -12.43
C PHE A 619 7.21 1.11 -12.34
N LYS A 620 7.80 1.21 -11.14
CA LYS A 620 9.15 1.73 -10.95
C LYS A 620 10.23 0.65 -11.10
N GLN A 621 9.85 -0.63 -11.00
CA GLN A 621 10.79 -1.73 -11.16
C GLN A 621 11.31 -1.75 -12.60
N GLN A 622 12.63 -1.79 -12.76
CA GLN A 622 13.25 -1.90 -14.08
C GLN A 622 13.67 -3.36 -14.32
N PRO A 623 13.47 -3.91 -15.53
CA PRO A 623 14.00 -5.22 -15.87
C PRO A 623 15.54 -5.22 -15.85
N SER A 624 16.15 -6.25 -15.27
CA SER A 624 17.62 -6.38 -15.22
C SER A 624 18.26 -6.68 -16.59
N VAL A 625 17.45 -7.07 -17.58
CA VAL A 625 17.85 -7.33 -18.96
C VAL A 625 16.96 -6.53 -19.90
N THR A 626 17.54 -5.55 -20.58
CA THR A 626 16.91 -4.77 -21.65
C THR A 626 17.67 -4.95 -22.96
N ASP A 627 17.02 -4.56 -24.06
CA ASP A 627 17.70 -4.35 -25.33
C ASP A 627 18.49 -3.03 -25.33
N ARG A 628 19.66 -3.04 -25.97
CA ARG A 628 20.46 -1.82 -26.18
C ARG A 628 19.71 -0.89 -27.14
N PRO A 629 19.81 0.45 -26.98
CA PRO A 629 19.22 1.38 -27.93
C PRO A 629 19.87 1.18 -29.30
N GLY A 630 19.07 0.81 -30.31
CA GLY A 630 19.56 0.47 -31.65
C GLY A 630 19.98 -0.98 -31.85
N ALA A 631 19.65 -1.91 -30.94
CA ALA A 631 19.93 -3.33 -31.08
C ALA A 631 19.38 -3.92 -32.40
N ALA A 632 20.19 -4.75 -33.07
CA ALA A 632 19.84 -5.34 -34.36
C ALA A 632 18.83 -6.50 -34.22
N THR A 633 17.98 -6.69 -35.21
CA THR A 633 17.11 -7.87 -35.29
C THR A 633 17.79 -9.00 -36.04
N VAL A 634 17.93 -10.18 -35.44
CA VAL A 634 18.40 -11.38 -36.15
C VAL A 634 17.32 -11.80 -37.17
N THR A 635 17.68 -11.83 -38.45
CA THR A 635 16.77 -12.19 -39.56
C THR A 635 16.95 -13.64 -40.03
N SER A 636 18.18 -14.16 -39.97
CA SER A 636 18.54 -15.53 -40.32
C SER A 636 19.45 -16.12 -39.26
N CYS A 637 19.31 -17.42 -39.00
CA CYS A 637 20.12 -18.17 -38.05
C CYS A 637 20.51 -19.52 -38.66
N GLU A 638 21.81 -19.81 -38.71
CA GLU A 638 22.36 -21.13 -39.05
C GLU A 638 22.44 -22.03 -37.81
N GLY A 639 22.51 -21.42 -36.62
CA GLY A 639 22.44 -22.12 -35.33
C GLY A 639 23.80 -22.41 -34.71
N ARG A 640 24.86 -21.71 -35.11
CA ARG A 640 26.18 -21.78 -34.48
C ARG A 640 26.17 -20.98 -33.18
N VAL A 641 26.69 -21.57 -32.11
CA VAL A 641 26.69 -20.97 -30.78
C VAL A 641 28.11 -20.92 -30.23
N GLU A 642 28.58 -19.75 -29.82
CA GLU A 642 29.89 -19.55 -29.21
C GLU A 642 29.74 -18.96 -27.80
N PHE A 643 30.32 -19.62 -26.80
CA PHE A 643 30.56 -19.05 -25.48
C PHE A 643 32.04 -18.72 -25.38
N SER A 644 32.38 -17.46 -25.12
CA SER A 644 33.76 -16.98 -25.03
C SER A 644 34.01 -16.37 -23.65
N LYS A 645 34.75 -17.07 -22.79
CA LYS A 645 35.14 -16.66 -21.42
C LYS A 645 33.97 -16.22 -20.53
N VAL A 646 32.86 -16.95 -20.58
CA VAL A 646 31.61 -16.53 -19.93
C VAL A 646 31.68 -16.73 -18.41
N GLY A 647 31.55 -15.63 -17.67
CA GLY A 647 31.43 -15.60 -16.21
C GLY A 647 30.05 -15.08 -15.77
N PHE A 648 29.45 -15.73 -14.77
CA PHE A 648 28.14 -15.34 -14.23
C PHE A 648 27.89 -15.82 -12.79
N ALA A 649 27.31 -14.95 -11.98
CA ALA A 649 26.88 -15.19 -10.61
C ALA A 649 25.48 -14.59 -10.37
N TYR A 650 24.57 -15.35 -9.74
CA TYR A 650 23.27 -14.81 -9.29
C TYR A 650 23.47 -13.88 -8.08
N ASP A 651 24.20 -14.36 -7.07
CA ASP A 651 24.78 -13.55 -5.99
C ASP A 651 26.28 -13.39 -6.28
N PRO A 652 26.86 -12.17 -6.32
CA PRO A 652 28.29 -11.94 -6.48
C PRO A 652 29.20 -12.77 -5.55
N ARG A 653 28.69 -13.20 -4.39
CA ARG A 653 29.41 -14.06 -3.43
C ARG A 653 29.57 -15.51 -3.90
N LYS A 654 28.72 -15.98 -4.81
CA LYS A 654 28.66 -17.38 -5.25
C LYS A 654 28.58 -17.47 -6.79
N PRO A 655 29.73 -17.41 -7.49
CA PRO A 655 29.78 -17.58 -8.94
C PRO A 655 29.23 -18.95 -9.38
N ALA A 656 28.30 -18.93 -10.33
CA ALA A 656 27.63 -20.10 -10.87
C ALA A 656 28.32 -20.66 -12.14
N LEU A 657 28.96 -19.79 -12.92
CA LEU A 657 29.78 -20.12 -14.08
C LEU A 657 31.08 -19.31 -14.06
N LYS A 658 32.20 -19.93 -14.46
CA LYS A 658 33.56 -19.37 -14.41
C LYS A 658 34.33 -19.73 -15.68
N ASP A 659 34.77 -18.72 -16.42
CA ASP A 659 35.58 -18.80 -17.65
C ASP A 659 35.08 -19.86 -18.66
N LEU A 660 33.76 -19.91 -18.87
CA LEU A 660 33.14 -20.93 -19.70
C LEU A 660 33.38 -20.62 -21.19
N THR A 661 34.17 -21.48 -21.87
CA THR A 661 34.52 -21.31 -23.29
C THR A 661 34.27 -22.59 -24.09
N PHE A 662 33.35 -22.54 -25.07
CA PHE A 662 33.07 -23.64 -25.99
C PHE A 662 32.28 -23.16 -27.22
N THR A 663 32.17 -24.02 -28.24
CA THR A 663 31.37 -23.78 -29.45
C THR A 663 30.47 -24.99 -29.71
N CYS A 664 29.24 -24.74 -30.16
CA CYS A 664 28.35 -25.73 -30.78
C CYS A 664 28.23 -25.38 -32.26
N GLU A 665 28.58 -26.34 -33.13
CA GLU A 665 28.50 -26.14 -34.57
C GLU A 665 27.07 -26.45 -35.10
N PRO A 666 26.64 -25.81 -36.21
CA PRO A 666 25.32 -26.02 -36.79
C PRO A 666 24.96 -27.50 -37.01
N GLY A 667 23.75 -27.90 -36.62
CA GLY A 667 23.26 -29.26 -36.84
C GLY A 667 23.94 -30.34 -35.98
N THR A 668 24.79 -29.95 -35.01
CA THR A 668 25.44 -30.90 -34.10
C THR A 668 24.71 -31.01 -32.76
N THR A 669 24.84 -32.17 -32.12
CA THR A 669 24.32 -32.42 -30.77
C THR A 669 25.42 -32.22 -29.72
N THR A 670 25.26 -31.20 -28.87
CA THR A 670 26.12 -30.95 -27.70
C THR A 670 25.40 -31.37 -26.41
N ALA A 671 25.98 -32.31 -25.69
CA ALA A 671 25.51 -32.74 -24.37
C ALA A 671 26.23 -32.01 -23.23
N LEU A 672 25.47 -31.67 -22.19
CA LEU A 672 25.92 -30.98 -20.99
C LEU A 672 25.74 -31.91 -19.78
N VAL A 673 26.86 -32.39 -19.25
CA VAL A 673 26.93 -33.38 -18.17
C VAL A 673 27.59 -32.74 -16.95
N GLY A 674 27.26 -33.17 -15.74
CA GLY A 674 27.83 -32.57 -14.53
C GLY A 674 27.02 -32.90 -13.28
N GLU A 675 27.67 -32.76 -12.12
CA GLU A 675 27.03 -32.89 -10.81
C GLU A 675 25.85 -31.90 -10.65
N SER A 676 24.95 -32.16 -9.69
CA SER A 676 23.89 -31.21 -9.36
C SER A 676 24.49 -29.90 -8.85
N GLY A 677 23.93 -28.77 -9.26
CA GLY A 677 24.51 -27.45 -8.97
C GLY A 677 25.72 -27.04 -9.83
N GLY A 678 26.20 -27.89 -10.75
CA GLY A 678 27.37 -27.59 -11.61
C GLY A 678 27.22 -26.47 -12.65
N GLY A 679 26.09 -25.75 -12.69
CA GLY A 679 25.85 -24.61 -13.58
C GLY A 679 25.03 -24.89 -14.85
N LYS A 680 24.62 -26.15 -15.09
CA LYS A 680 23.95 -26.60 -16.33
C LYS A 680 22.72 -25.76 -16.72
N SER A 681 21.70 -25.67 -15.86
CA SER A 681 20.49 -24.88 -16.15
C SER A 681 20.76 -23.36 -16.17
N THR A 682 21.84 -22.88 -15.53
CA THR A 682 22.27 -21.47 -15.63
C THR A 682 22.77 -21.14 -17.04
N LEU A 683 23.45 -22.08 -17.70
CA LEU A 683 23.87 -21.96 -19.10
C LEU A 683 22.64 -21.79 -20.01
N PHE A 684 21.61 -22.62 -19.84
CA PHE A 684 20.35 -22.48 -20.59
C PHE A 684 19.64 -21.15 -20.32
N ARG A 685 19.66 -20.66 -19.07
CA ARG A 685 19.07 -19.35 -18.72
C ARG A 685 19.82 -18.18 -19.35
N LEU A 686 21.14 -18.24 -19.46
CA LEU A 686 21.95 -17.25 -20.19
C LEU A 686 21.72 -17.34 -21.70
N MET A 687 21.65 -18.56 -22.23
CA MET A 687 21.41 -18.83 -23.66
C MET A 687 20.05 -18.29 -24.13
N TYR A 688 18.99 -18.46 -23.32
CA TYR A 688 17.68 -17.85 -23.58
C TYR A 688 17.59 -16.35 -23.21
N ARG A 689 18.72 -15.75 -22.80
CA ARG A 689 18.86 -14.37 -22.32
C ARG A 689 17.81 -14.01 -21.27
N TYR A 690 17.59 -14.87 -20.27
CA TYR A 690 16.96 -14.46 -19.01
C TYR A 690 17.93 -13.59 -18.17
N TYR A 691 19.22 -13.76 -18.41
CA TYR A 691 20.33 -13.03 -17.80
C TYR A 691 21.30 -12.59 -18.89
N ASN A 692 22.03 -11.50 -18.65
CA ASN A 692 23.22 -11.16 -19.40
C ASN A 692 24.46 -11.74 -18.68
N CYS A 693 25.45 -12.24 -19.41
CA CYS A 693 26.73 -12.63 -18.80
C CYS A 693 27.48 -11.40 -18.26
N GLN A 694 28.06 -11.55 -17.07
CA GLN A 694 28.81 -10.48 -16.39
C GLN A 694 30.19 -10.30 -17.02
N GLU A 695 30.85 -11.43 -17.32
CA GLU A 695 32.12 -11.49 -18.03
C GLU A 695 31.97 -12.31 -19.32
N GLY A 696 32.79 -11.99 -20.32
CA GLY A 696 32.77 -12.66 -21.62
C GLY A 696 31.55 -12.35 -22.48
N HIS A 697 31.40 -13.15 -23.53
CA HIS A 697 30.44 -12.97 -24.62
C HIS A 697 29.75 -14.29 -24.98
N ILE A 698 28.48 -14.21 -25.35
CA ILE A 698 27.73 -15.32 -25.95
C ILE A 698 27.35 -14.85 -27.35
N ARG A 699 27.72 -15.60 -28.39
CA ARG A 699 27.41 -15.26 -29.78
C ARG A 699 26.55 -16.33 -30.43
N ILE A 700 25.62 -15.90 -31.27
CA ILE A 700 24.87 -16.75 -32.18
C ILE A 700 25.22 -16.29 -33.60
N ASP A 701 25.74 -17.21 -34.42
CA ASP A 701 26.21 -16.95 -35.79
C ASP A 701 27.17 -15.73 -35.88
N GLY A 702 28.03 -15.57 -34.87
CA GLY A 702 29.01 -14.48 -34.76
C GLY A 702 28.48 -13.16 -34.17
N GLN A 703 27.17 -13.01 -33.94
CA GLN A 703 26.57 -11.81 -33.35
C GLN A 703 26.44 -11.97 -31.83
N ASP A 704 26.90 -11.00 -31.04
CA ASP A 704 26.74 -11.02 -29.58
C ASP A 704 25.26 -10.89 -29.19
N VAL A 705 24.79 -11.82 -28.38
CA VAL A 705 23.42 -11.89 -27.85
C VAL A 705 23.02 -10.63 -27.07
N LYS A 706 23.98 -9.81 -26.61
CA LYS A 706 23.78 -8.49 -25.97
C LYS A 706 23.46 -7.35 -26.95
N ASP A 707 23.82 -7.47 -28.22
CA ASP A 707 23.70 -6.40 -29.24
C ASP A 707 22.52 -6.57 -30.20
N VAL A 708 21.82 -7.70 -30.09
CA VAL A 708 20.60 -8.03 -30.84
C VAL A 708 19.35 -7.93 -29.96
N THR A 709 18.15 -7.92 -30.56
CA THR A 709 16.89 -7.87 -29.78
C THR A 709 16.57 -9.20 -29.10
N ILE A 710 16.11 -9.17 -27.85
CA ILE A 710 15.72 -10.37 -27.07
C ILE A 710 14.73 -11.25 -27.85
N ASP A 711 13.73 -10.60 -28.48
CA ASP A 711 12.68 -11.30 -29.22
C ASP A 711 13.23 -12.05 -30.44
N SER A 712 14.10 -11.42 -31.24
CA SER A 712 14.68 -12.08 -32.42
C SER A 712 15.52 -13.30 -32.05
N VAL A 713 16.30 -13.24 -30.97
CA VAL A 713 17.05 -14.39 -30.43
C VAL A 713 16.10 -15.50 -29.98
N ARG A 714 15.09 -15.17 -29.17
CA ARG A 714 14.17 -16.17 -28.60
C ARG A 714 13.29 -16.83 -29.66
N ARG A 715 13.04 -16.22 -30.82
CA ARG A 715 12.34 -16.87 -31.95
C ARG A 715 13.10 -18.11 -32.45
N PHE A 716 14.42 -18.05 -32.58
CA PHE A 716 15.24 -19.15 -33.08
C PHE A 716 15.61 -20.22 -32.04
N ILE A 717 15.20 -20.06 -30.76
CA ILE A 717 15.53 -20.99 -29.67
C ILE A 717 14.27 -21.70 -29.14
N GLY A 718 14.23 -23.03 -29.25
CA GLY A 718 13.28 -23.92 -28.60
C GLY A 718 13.77 -24.36 -27.23
N VAL A 719 12.86 -24.52 -26.26
CA VAL A 719 13.18 -25.06 -24.93
C VAL A 719 12.12 -26.07 -24.53
N VAL A 720 12.55 -27.29 -24.24
CA VAL A 720 11.76 -28.30 -23.51
C VAL A 720 12.24 -28.26 -22.06
N PRO A 721 11.50 -27.62 -21.13
CA PRO A 721 11.89 -27.55 -19.73
C PRO A 721 11.62 -28.88 -19.01
N GLN A 722 12.35 -29.10 -17.91
CA GLN A 722 12.16 -30.23 -17.00
C GLN A 722 10.69 -30.31 -16.53
N ASP A 723 10.21 -29.23 -15.89
CA ASP A 723 8.82 -29.08 -15.46
C ASP A 723 8.00 -28.37 -16.53
N THR A 724 7.17 -29.12 -17.23
CA THR A 724 6.23 -28.57 -18.21
C THR A 724 4.95 -28.09 -17.54
N VAL A 725 4.75 -26.77 -17.53
CA VAL A 725 3.50 -26.12 -17.13
C VAL A 725 2.51 -26.10 -18.30
N LEU A 726 1.23 -26.40 -18.00
CA LEU A 726 0.11 -26.26 -18.92
C LEU A 726 -0.82 -25.17 -18.40
N PHE A 727 -1.35 -24.35 -19.30
CA PHE A 727 -2.41 -23.40 -18.98
C PHE A 727 -3.70 -24.16 -18.66
N ASN A 728 -4.51 -23.59 -17.76
CA ASN A 728 -5.83 -24.08 -17.37
C ASN A 728 -6.86 -23.86 -18.51
N ASP A 729 -6.62 -24.51 -19.65
CA ASP A 729 -7.36 -24.39 -20.92
C ASP A 729 -7.29 -25.74 -21.68
N THR A 730 -7.85 -25.81 -22.88
CA THR A 730 -7.80 -26.95 -23.79
C THR A 730 -6.37 -27.36 -24.17
N LEU A 731 -6.19 -28.63 -24.57
CA LEU A 731 -4.96 -29.11 -25.21
C LEU A 731 -4.67 -28.33 -26.50
N MET A 732 -5.69 -28.04 -27.30
CA MET A 732 -5.57 -27.24 -28.52
C MET A 732 -4.97 -25.86 -28.26
N TYR A 733 -5.51 -25.11 -27.28
CA TYR A 733 -4.94 -23.83 -26.86
C TYR A 733 -3.48 -24.00 -26.39
N ASN A 734 -3.23 -25.01 -25.55
CA ASN A 734 -1.90 -25.27 -25.01
C ASN A 734 -0.86 -25.58 -26.11
N LEU A 735 -1.25 -26.20 -27.23
CA LEU A 735 -0.39 -26.50 -28.37
C LEU A 735 -0.20 -25.27 -29.27
N ARG A 736 -1.30 -24.62 -29.68
CA ARG A 736 -1.29 -23.41 -30.53
C ARG A 736 -0.60 -22.21 -29.85
N TYR A 737 -0.45 -22.23 -28.53
CA TYR A 737 0.38 -21.28 -27.79
C TYR A 737 1.84 -21.19 -28.30
N ALA A 738 2.41 -22.29 -28.81
CA ALA A 738 3.79 -22.30 -29.30
C ALA A 738 3.96 -21.59 -30.65
N ASN A 739 2.94 -21.60 -31.49
CA ASN A 739 2.88 -20.89 -32.76
C ASN A 739 1.42 -20.54 -33.06
N GLN A 740 1.07 -19.27 -32.86
CA GLN A 740 -0.31 -18.77 -32.97
C GLN A 740 -0.85 -18.80 -34.41
N ALA A 741 0.03 -18.94 -35.41
CA ALA A 741 -0.32 -19.02 -36.82
C ALA A 741 -0.39 -20.46 -37.37
N ALA A 742 -0.09 -21.47 -36.56
CA ALA A 742 -0.16 -22.88 -36.97
C ALA A 742 -1.61 -23.32 -37.21
N THR A 743 -1.83 -24.11 -38.26
CA THR A 743 -3.15 -24.69 -38.55
C THR A 743 -3.43 -25.92 -37.66
N ASP A 744 -4.64 -26.45 -37.71
CA ASP A 744 -4.97 -27.68 -36.96
C ASP A 744 -4.22 -28.90 -37.52
N GLU A 745 -3.97 -28.93 -38.83
CA GLU A 745 -3.14 -29.95 -39.49
C GLU A 745 -1.69 -29.93 -38.99
N ASP A 746 -1.09 -28.73 -38.85
CA ASP A 746 0.26 -28.56 -38.27
C ASP A 746 0.31 -29.10 -36.83
N ILE A 747 -0.72 -28.78 -36.03
CA ILE A 747 -0.85 -29.24 -34.64
C ILE A 747 -0.98 -30.76 -34.58
N PHE A 748 -1.77 -31.37 -35.46
CA PHE A 748 -1.89 -32.83 -35.54
C PHE A 748 -0.57 -33.48 -36.00
N ALA A 749 0.12 -32.92 -36.98
CA ALA A 749 1.41 -33.40 -37.45
C ALA A 749 2.48 -33.36 -36.35
N ALA A 750 2.59 -32.24 -35.63
CA ALA A 750 3.51 -32.10 -34.50
C ALA A 750 3.19 -33.07 -33.35
N CYS A 751 1.91 -33.32 -33.06
CA CYS A 751 1.50 -34.29 -32.04
C CYS A 751 1.77 -35.75 -32.46
N LYS A 752 1.69 -36.07 -33.76
CA LYS A 752 2.08 -37.39 -34.30
C LYS A 752 3.59 -37.60 -34.25
N ALA A 753 4.37 -36.56 -34.57
CA ALA A 753 5.82 -36.57 -34.42
C ALA A 753 6.24 -36.78 -32.95
N ALA A 754 5.61 -36.09 -32.01
CA ALA A 754 5.84 -36.20 -30.57
C ALA A 754 5.18 -37.42 -29.87
N SER A 755 4.61 -38.37 -30.61
CA SER A 755 3.97 -39.59 -30.06
C SER A 755 2.87 -39.35 -29.03
N ILE A 756 2.05 -38.30 -29.20
CA ILE A 756 0.96 -37.98 -28.27
C ILE A 756 -0.42 -37.87 -28.94
N HIS A 757 -0.49 -37.77 -30.27
CA HIS A 757 -1.76 -37.68 -31.00
C HIS A 757 -2.77 -38.75 -30.61
N ASP A 758 -2.39 -40.03 -30.66
CA ASP A 758 -3.30 -41.15 -30.39
C ASP A 758 -3.81 -41.13 -28.94
N ARG A 759 -2.97 -40.69 -28.00
CA ARG A 759 -3.34 -40.51 -26.59
C ARG A 759 -4.29 -39.33 -26.38
N ILE A 760 -4.12 -38.25 -27.13
CA ILE A 760 -5.07 -37.11 -27.13
C ILE A 760 -6.41 -37.57 -27.70
N MET A 761 -6.41 -38.33 -28.79
CA MET A 761 -7.64 -38.87 -29.41
C MET A 761 -8.35 -39.91 -28.54
N ALA A 762 -7.65 -40.57 -27.61
CA ALA A 762 -8.24 -41.45 -26.60
C ALA A 762 -8.94 -40.70 -25.45
N PHE A 763 -8.84 -39.38 -25.36
CA PHE A 763 -9.60 -38.58 -24.40
C PHE A 763 -11.02 -38.27 -24.94
N PRO A 764 -12.06 -38.22 -24.09
CA PRO A 764 -13.45 -38.02 -24.54
C PRO A 764 -13.66 -36.76 -25.40
N ASP A 765 -12.98 -35.65 -25.06
CA ASP A 765 -13.07 -34.38 -25.79
C ASP A 765 -11.93 -34.20 -26.81
N GLY A 766 -11.07 -35.22 -27.02
CA GLY A 766 -9.92 -35.15 -27.90
C GLY A 766 -9.00 -33.96 -27.58
N TYR A 767 -8.74 -33.13 -28.60
CA TYR A 767 -7.95 -31.89 -28.47
C TYR A 767 -8.65 -30.77 -27.67
N ASN A 768 -9.97 -30.85 -27.48
CA ASN A 768 -10.73 -29.90 -26.66
C ASN A 768 -10.71 -30.26 -25.16
N THR A 769 -10.11 -31.39 -24.79
CA THR A 769 -9.87 -31.78 -23.40
C THR A 769 -9.19 -30.66 -22.63
N LYS A 770 -9.83 -30.19 -21.55
CA LYS A 770 -9.28 -29.16 -20.65
C LYS A 770 -8.23 -29.77 -19.74
N VAL A 771 -7.04 -29.17 -19.72
CA VAL A 771 -5.88 -29.59 -18.92
C VAL A 771 -5.45 -28.46 -17.97
N GLY A 772 -4.45 -28.74 -17.12
CA GLY A 772 -3.93 -27.80 -16.12
C GLY A 772 -4.08 -28.35 -14.70
N GLU A 773 -4.07 -27.46 -13.71
CA GLU A 773 -4.22 -27.80 -12.29
C GLU A 773 -5.66 -28.22 -11.94
N ARG A 774 -6.64 -27.63 -12.63
CA ARG A 774 -8.09 -27.83 -12.41
C ARG A 774 -8.77 -28.64 -13.53
N GLY A 775 -8.00 -29.11 -14.51
CA GLY A 775 -8.46 -29.94 -15.63
C GLY A 775 -8.02 -31.40 -15.51
N MET A 776 -8.04 -32.13 -16.61
CA MET A 776 -7.45 -33.46 -16.68
C MET A 776 -5.94 -33.38 -16.36
N ARG A 777 -5.50 -34.16 -15.36
CA ARG A 777 -4.09 -34.31 -15.01
C ARG A 777 -3.41 -35.28 -15.98
N LEU A 778 -2.66 -34.73 -16.94
CA LEU A 778 -1.69 -35.51 -17.72
C LEU A 778 -0.55 -36.01 -16.81
N SER A 779 -0.06 -37.22 -17.08
CA SER A 779 1.17 -37.75 -16.50
C SER A 779 2.41 -36.91 -16.88
N GLY A 780 3.51 -37.04 -16.13
CA GLY A 780 4.75 -36.31 -16.41
C GLY A 780 5.25 -36.48 -17.84
N GLY A 781 5.26 -37.73 -18.34
CA GLY A 781 5.66 -38.03 -19.71
C GLY A 781 4.68 -37.54 -20.79
N GLU A 782 3.38 -37.47 -20.51
CA GLU A 782 2.43 -36.81 -21.42
C GLU A 782 2.66 -35.30 -21.46
N LYS A 783 2.89 -34.64 -20.31
CA LYS A 783 3.25 -33.20 -20.27
C LYS A 783 4.54 -32.93 -21.07
N GLN A 784 5.58 -33.73 -20.89
CA GLN A 784 6.83 -33.60 -21.64
C GLN A 784 6.62 -33.81 -23.15
N ARG A 785 5.81 -34.79 -23.58
CA ARG A 785 5.43 -34.94 -25.00
C ARG A 785 4.67 -33.71 -25.54
N VAL A 786 3.80 -33.06 -24.75
CA VAL A 786 3.19 -31.78 -25.15
C VAL A 786 4.23 -30.67 -25.30
N ALA A 787 5.25 -30.60 -24.43
CA ALA A 787 6.36 -29.64 -24.60
C ALA A 787 7.25 -29.91 -25.81
N ILE A 788 7.46 -31.18 -26.18
CA ILE A 788 8.13 -31.56 -27.42
C ILE A 788 7.28 -31.12 -28.62
N ALA A 789 5.97 -31.41 -28.63
CA ALA A 789 5.06 -30.97 -29.69
C ALA A 789 5.03 -29.44 -29.85
N ARG A 790 5.01 -28.68 -28.74
CA ARG A 790 5.19 -27.21 -28.73
C ARG A 790 6.49 -26.78 -29.38
N THR A 791 7.60 -27.45 -29.06
CA THR A 791 8.91 -27.11 -29.62
C THR A 791 8.96 -27.39 -31.12
N LEU A 792 8.32 -28.46 -31.60
CA LEU A 792 8.16 -28.75 -33.03
C LEU A 792 7.30 -27.72 -33.75
N LEU A 793 6.18 -27.29 -33.15
CA LEU A 793 5.31 -26.24 -33.71
C LEU A 793 6.00 -24.88 -33.84
N LYS A 794 6.97 -24.59 -32.97
CA LYS A 794 7.82 -23.40 -33.04
C LYS A 794 8.89 -23.49 -34.14
N ASN A 795 9.27 -24.71 -34.56
CA ASN A 795 10.32 -25.01 -35.54
C ASN A 795 11.63 -24.17 -35.41
N PRO A 796 12.29 -24.15 -34.22
CA PRO A 796 13.44 -23.29 -33.96
C PRO A 796 14.77 -23.93 -34.36
N LYS A 797 15.73 -23.11 -34.81
CA LYS A 797 17.06 -23.56 -35.27
C LYS A 797 17.95 -24.15 -34.18
N ILE A 798 17.81 -23.67 -32.95
CA ILE A 798 18.50 -24.17 -31.76
C ILE A 798 17.46 -24.77 -30.83
N ILE A 799 17.65 -26.01 -30.39
CA ILE A 799 16.73 -26.71 -29.48
C ILE A 799 17.47 -27.07 -28.19
N MET A 800 16.95 -26.61 -27.05
CA MET A 800 17.46 -26.91 -25.71
C MET A 800 16.54 -27.89 -24.99
N LEU A 801 17.09 -29.00 -24.50
CA LEU A 801 16.37 -30.04 -23.76
C LEU A 801 16.91 -30.12 -22.32
N ASP A 802 16.13 -29.66 -21.34
CA ASP A 802 16.54 -29.59 -19.92
C ASP A 802 15.94 -30.79 -19.15
N GLU A 803 16.75 -31.84 -18.94
CA GLU A 803 16.35 -33.10 -18.29
C GLU A 803 15.04 -33.74 -18.84
N ALA A 804 14.75 -33.48 -20.12
CA ALA A 804 13.47 -33.71 -20.79
C ALA A 804 13.03 -35.18 -20.91
N THR A 805 13.87 -36.15 -20.54
CA THR A 805 13.52 -37.59 -20.49
C THR A 805 13.52 -38.17 -19.08
N SER A 806 13.90 -37.40 -18.05
CA SER A 806 14.06 -37.88 -16.66
C SER A 806 12.77 -38.40 -16.01
N ALA A 807 11.60 -37.94 -16.48
CA ALA A 807 10.28 -38.33 -15.98
C ALA A 807 9.57 -39.40 -16.85
N LEU A 808 10.28 -39.96 -17.85
CA LEU A 808 9.77 -41.01 -18.73
C LEU A 808 10.13 -42.40 -18.20
N ASP A 809 9.29 -43.39 -18.52
CA ASP A 809 9.72 -44.79 -18.43
C ASP A 809 10.75 -45.11 -19.52
N SER A 810 11.63 -46.07 -19.28
CA SER A 810 12.77 -46.36 -20.15
C SER A 810 12.40 -46.83 -21.57
N ARG A 811 11.16 -47.29 -21.80
CA ARG A 811 10.69 -47.67 -23.14
C ARG A 811 10.23 -46.43 -23.90
N THR A 812 9.39 -45.61 -23.28
CA THR A 812 8.99 -44.31 -23.84
C THR A 812 10.19 -43.38 -24.06
N GLU A 813 11.20 -43.43 -23.18
CA GLU A 813 12.46 -42.69 -23.35
C GLU A 813 13.16 -43.10 -24.65
N GLN A 814 13.37 -44.39 -24.92
CA GLN A 814 14.00 -44.86 -26.16
C GLN A 814 13.21 -44.46 -27.41
N ASP A 815 11.87 -44.61 -27.38
CA ASP A 815 10.99 -44.21 -28.49
C ASP A 815 11.09 -42.71 -28.77
N ILE A 816 11.12 -41.87 -27.73
CA ILE A 816 11.26 -40.41 -27.86
C ILE A 816 12.68 -40.02 -28.27
N GLN A 817 13.73 -40.65 -27.75
CA GLN A 817 15.11 -40.41 -28.17
C GLN A 817 15.29 -40.70 -29.67
N SER A 818 14.77 -41.83 -30.17
CA SER A 818 14.85 -42.18 -31.60
C SER A 818 14.20 -41.14 -32.53
N ARG A 819 13.17 -40.45 -32.03
CA ARG A 819 12.47 -39.37 -32.73
C ARG A 819 13.18 -38.03 -32.56
N LEU A 820 13.72 -37.73 -31.38
CA LEU A 820 14.55 -36.54 -31.12
C LEU A 820 15.82 -36.54 -31.96
N THR A 821 16.43 -37.70 -32.23
CA THR A 821 17.57 -37.80 -33.16
C THR A 821 17.18 -37.33 -34.57
N LYS A 822 16.02 -37.77 -35.09
CA LYS A 822 15.49 -37.32 -36.39
C LYS A 822 15.12 -35.84 -36.39
N ILE A 823 14.61 -35.33 -35.26
CA ILE A 823 14.32 -33.89 -35.08
C ILE A 823 15.64 -33.08 -35.05
N GLY A 824 16.74 -33.66 -34.56
CA GLY A 824 18.08 -33.05 -34.58
C GLY A 824 18.67 -32.89 -35.98
N GLU A 825 18.16 -33.59 -37.00
CA GLU A 825 18.62 -33.42 -38.39
C GLU A 825 18.31 -32.00 -38.87
N GLY A 826 19.36 -31.19 -39.07
CA GLY A 826 19.24 -29.78 -39.46
C GLY A 826 19.02 -28.77 -38.32
N HIS A 827 19.11 -29.19 -37.06
CA HIS A 827 18.94 -28.35 -35.87
C HIS A 827 20.12 -28.49 -34.90
N THR A 828 20.57 -27.39 -34.30
CA THR A 828 21.61 -27.45 -33.25
C THR A 828 20.98 -27.87 -31.93
N LEU A 829 21.34 -29.05 -31.43
CA LEU A 829 20.72 -29.64 -30.25
C LEU A 829 21.62 -29.49 -29.01
N MET A 830 21.10 -28.86 -27.95
CA MET A 830 21.75 -28.76 -26.64
C MET A 830 20.96 -29.57 -25.62
N VAL A 831 21.60 -30.55 -24.96
CA VAL A 831 20.90 -31.53 -24.11
C VAL A 831 21.53 -31.62 -22.73
N ILE A 832 20.74 -31.42 -21.68
CA ILE A 832 21.09 -31.76 -20.30
C ILE A 832 20.42 -33.10 -19.97
N ALA A 833 21.15 -34.20 -20.13
CA ALA A 833 20.74 -35.56 -19.77
C ALA A 833 21.99 -36.45 -19.64
N LEU A 834 21.85 -37.65 -19.07
CA LEU A 834 22.96 -38.63 -18.96
C LEU A 834 22.72 -39.91 -19.77
N SER A 835 21.47 -40.20 -20.16
CA SER A 835 21.06 -41.32 -21.03
C SER A 835 21.20 -41.01 -22.52
N THR A 836 20.86 -39.80 -22.94
CA THR A 836 20.76 -39.37 -24.37
C THR A 836 22.11 -39.04 -25.03
N ILE A 837 23.23 -39.18 -24.31
CA ILE A 837 24.51 -38.55 -24.66
C ILE A 837 25.49 -39.47 -25.40
N THR A 838 25.20 -40.77 -25.47
CA THR A 838 26.01 -41.76 -26.20
C THR A 838 26.16 -41.43 -27.68
N HIS A 839 25.19 -40.72 -28.25
CA HIS A 839 25.12 -40.26 -29.64
C HIS A 839 25.42 -38.76 -29.80
N ALA A 840 25.89 -38.07 -28.75
CA ALA A 840 26.27 -36.66 -28.84
C ALA A 840 27.59 -36.50 -29.61
N HIS A 841 27.64 -35.51 -30.50
CA HIS A 841 28.82 -35.14 -31.28
C HIS A 841 29.89 -34.49 -30.39
N GLN A 842 29.45 -33.83 -29.32
CA GLN A 842 30.29 -33.20 -28.31
C GLN A 842 29.64 -33.39 -26.93
N ILE A 843 30.41 -33.84 -25.95
CA ILE A 843 30.02 -33.86 -24.53
C ILE A 843 30.88 -32.86 -23.78
N LEU A 844 30.26 -32.05 -22.93
CA LEU A 844 30.89 -31.07 -22.05
C LEU A 844 30.60 -31.44 -20.60
N VAL A 845 31.65 -31.67 -19.81
CA VAL A 845 31.52 -32.04 -18.40
C VAL A 845 31.77 -30.81 -17.53
N LEU A 846 30.71 -30.30 -16.91
CA LEU A 846 30.75 -29.15 -16.01
C LEU A 846 30.93 -29.60 -14.56
N LYS A 847 31.88 -28.97 -13.87
CA LYS A 847 32.08 -29.09 -12.42
C LYS A 847 32.40 -27.72 -11.83
N ASN A 848 31.72 -27.35 -10.75
CA ASN A 848 31.91 -26.07 -10.05
C ASN A 848 31.84 -24.81 -10.94
N GLY A 849 31.07 -24.85 -12.03
CA GLY A 849 30.86 -23.75 -12.96
C GLY A 849 31.86 -23.66 -14.14
N SER A 850 32.80 -24.59 -14.26
CA SER A 850 33.77 -24.65 -15.38
C SER A 850 33.71 -25.99 -16.11
N ILE A 851 34.17 -26.02 -17.37
CA ILE A 851 34.30 -27.24 -18.16
C ILE A 851 35.61 -27.93 -17.75
N VAL A 852 35.52 -29.18 -17.30
CA VAL A 852 36.69 -29.98 -16.90
C VAL A 852 37.10 -30.97 -18.00
N GLU A 853 36.12 -31.52 -18.72
CA GLU A 853 36.36 -32.49 -19.79
C GLU A 853 35.49 -32.17 -21.02
N ARG A 854 36.04 -32.39 -22.21
CA ARG A 854 35.37 -32.22 -23.51
C ARG A 854 35.82 -33.33 -24.46
N GLY A 855 34.88 -33.95 -25.15
CA GLY A 855 35.15 -35.00 -26.15
C GLY A 855 33.89 -35.76 -26.56
N GLN A 856 34.05 -36.82 -27.33
CA GLN A 856 33.00 -37.80 -27.61
C GLN A 856 32.87 -38.83 -26.49
N HIS A 857 31.73 -39.53 -26.44
CA HIS A 857 31.44 -40.58 -25.45
C HIS A 857 32.59 -41.61 -25.28
N LYS A 858 33.11 -42.14 -26.40
CA LYS A 858 34.18 -43.15 -26.40
C LYS A 858 35.52 -42.60 -25.89
N GLU A 859 35.83 -41.35 -26.22
CA GLU A 859 37.07 -40.66 -25.82
C GLU A 859 37.06 -40.40 -24.31
N LEU A 860 35.96 -39.86 -23.79
CA LEU A 860 35.79 -39.56 -22.36
C LEU A 860 35.75 -40.81 -21.48
N LEU A 861 35.23 -41.94 -21.99
CA LEU A 861 35.35 -43.23 -21.30
C LEU A 861 36.80 -43.76 -21.29
N ALA A 862 37.52 -43.65 -22.40
CA ALA A 862 38.92 -44.07 -22.49
C ALA A 862 39.86 -43.23 -21.60
N LEU A 863 39.54 -41.95 -21.40
CA LEU A 863 40.25 -41.05 -20.48
C LEU A 863 40.10 -41.43 -18.99
N GLY A 864 39.08 -42.23 -18.62
CA GLY A 864 38.89 -42.69 -17.24
C GLY A 864 38.57 -41.59 -16.22
N GLY A 865 38.18 -40.40 -16.67
CA GLY A 865 38.00 -39.21 -15.84
C GLY A 865 36.65 -39.10 -15.12
N VAL A 866 36.26 -37.86 -14.79
CA VAL A 866 35.00 -37.48 -14.13
C VAL A 866 33.79 -38.00 -14.90
N TYR A 867 33.84 -37.94 -16.23
CA TYR A 867 32.80 -38.53 -17.09
C TYR A 867 32.63 -40.03 -16.86
N ALA A 868 33.75 -40.77 -16.85
CA ALA A 868 33.74 -42.22 -16.74
C ALA A 868 33.25 -42.70 -15.37
N ASP A 869 33.66 -42.03 -14.28
CA ASP A 869 33.13 -42.31 -12.94
C ASP A 869 31.61 -42.03 -12.86
N MET A 870 31.15 -40.89 -13.37
CA MET A 870 29.73 -40.55 -13.39
C MET A 870 28.89 -41.56 -14.18
N TYR A 871 29.37 -41.95 -15.37
CA TYR A 871 28.72 -42.96 -16.21
C TYR A 871 28.70 -44.34 -15.53
N ASN A 872 29.81 -44.77 -14.93
CA ASN A 872 29.88 -46.04 -14.20
C ASN A 872 28.96 -46.07 -12.97
N ARG A 873 28.83 -44.95 -12.24
CA ARG A 873 27.87 -44.80 -11.14
C ARG A 873 26.43 -44.92 -11.63
N GLN A 874 26.07 -44.24 -12.72
CA GLN A 874 24.72 -44.34 -13.29
C GLN A 874 24.44 -45.75 -13.82
N ALA A 875 25.37 -46.38 -14.55
CA ALA A 875 25.19 -47.74 -15.07
C ALA A 875 24.97 -48.77 -13.93
N LYS A 876 25.69 -48.63 -12.81
CA LYS A 876 25.45 -49.42 -11.59
C LYS A 876 24.08 -49.16 -10.98
N ALA A 877 23.66 -47.90 -10.88
CA ALA A 877 22.34 -47.53 -10.34
C ALA A 877 21.18 -48.02 -11.24
N GLN A 878 21.31 -47.90 -12.56
CA GLN A 878 20.35 -48.39 -13.55
C GLN A 878 20.18 -49.91 -13.41
N LYS A 879 21.30 -50.66 -13.38
CA LYS A 879 21.29 -52.11 -13.23
C LYS A 879 20.66 -52.54 -11.90
N ALA A 880 21.01 -51.88 -10.79
CA ALA A 880 20.39 -52.14 -9.49
C ALA A 880 18.87 -51.85 -9.48
N ALA A 881 18.42 -50.80 -10.16
CA ALA A 881 17.00 -50.47 -10.29
C ALA A 881 16.23 -51.49 -11.15
N ASP A 882 16.83 -52.01 -12.22
CA ASP A 882 16.22 -53.04 -13.05
C ASP A 882 16.23 -54.41 -12.36
N ASP A 883 17.32 -54.78 -11.70
CA ASP A 883 17.40 -55.96 -10.82
C ASP A 883 16.32 -55.90 -9.71
N PHE A 884 16.10 -54.72 -9.12
CA PHE A 884 15.02 -54.48 -8.15
C PHE A 884 13.61 -54.62 -8.77
N LYS A 885 13.36 -54.11 -9.98
CA LYS A 885 12.08 -54.31 -10.70
C LYS A 885 11.85 -55.79 -11.00
N VAL A 886 12.88 -56.53 -11.41
CA VAL A 886 12.80 -57.99 -11.65
C VAL A 886 12.53 -58.73 -10.34
N ALA A 887 13.23 -58.38 -9.26
CA ALA A 887 13.00 -58.94 -7.92
C ALA A 887 11.57 -58.67 -7.42
N LYS A 888 11.06 -57.44 -7.57
CA LYS A 888 9.68 -57.07 -7.21
C LYS A 888 8.64 -57.86 -8.02
N ARG A 889 8.77 -57.91 -9.36
CA ARG A 889 7.87 -58.74 -10.21
C ARG A 889 7.95 -60.23 -9.88
N LYS A 890 9.13 -60.73 -9.48
CA LYS A 890 9.31 -62.12 -9.04
C LYS A 890 8.67 -62.36 -7.68
N ALA A 891 8.79 -61.41 -6.74
CA ALA A 891 8.12 -61.45 -5.44
C ALA A 891 6.59 -61.40 -5.59
N GLU A 892 6.04 -60.49 -6.41
CA GLU A 892 4.61 -60.42 -6.74
C GLU A 892 4.09 -61.73 -7.36
N LYS A 893 4.83 -62.31 -8.32
CA LYS A 893 4.50 -63.63 -8.89
C LYS A 893 4.61 -64.78 -7.89
N LEU A 894 5.55 -64.71 -6.94
CA LEU A 894 5.72 -65.73 -5.90
C LEU A 894 4.64 -65.61 -4.82
N MET A 895 4.27 -64.40 -4.38
CA MET A 895 3.13 -64.17 -3.49
C MET A 895 1.83 -64.68 -4.12
N ARG A 896 1.59 -64.35 -5.40
CA ARG A 896 0.44 -64.85 -6.17
C ARG A 896 0.44 -66.37 -6.38
N LYS A 897 1.60 -67.03 -6.35
CA LYS A 897 1.72 -68.50 -6.39
C LYS A 897 1.65 -69.18 -5.01
N ALA A 898 2.03 -68.48 -3.94
CA ALA A 898 2.05 -69.00 -2.59
C ALA A 898 0.66 -69.03 -1.92
N ASN A 899 -0.34 -68.42 -2.56
CA ASN A 899 -1.73 -68.36 -2.10
C ASN A 899 -1.89 -67.86 -0.64
N ILE A 900 -0.97 -66.97 -0.22
CA ILE A 900 -1.02 -66.31 1.07
C ILE A 900 -2.17 -65.29 1.00
N PRO A 901 -3.16 -65.32 1.91
CA PRO A 901 -4.23 -64.33 1.94
C PRO A 901 -3.63 -62.93 2.11
N HIS A 902 -4.20 -61.93 1.44
CA HIS A 902 -3.92 -60.54 1.78
C HIS A 902 -4.39 -60.29 3.22
N THR A 903 -3.45 -60.16 4.16
CA THR A 903 -3.70 -59.41 5.39
C THR A 903 -3.86 -57.95 5.02
N GLU A 904 -5.11 -57.52 4.86
CA GLU A 904 -5.48 -56.12 4.74
C GLU A 904 -5.00 -55.38 5.99
N HIS A 905 -4.00 -54.51 5.83
CA HIS A 905 -3.83 -53.41 6.78
C HIS A 905 -4.97 -52.41 6.54
N PRO A 906 -5.76 -52.05 7.57
CA PRO A 906 -6.89 -51.16 7.39
C PRO A 906 -6.40 -49.72 7.16
N GLY A 907 -6.35 -49.30 5.89
CA GLY A 907 -6.10 -47.90 5.52
C GLY A 907 -5.28 -47.69 4.25
N SER A 908 -5.90 -47.86 3.07
CA SER A 908 -5.70 -46.96 1.92
C SER A 908 -6.66 -47.26 0.76
N ASP A 909 -7.41 -46.22 0.39
CA ASP A 909 -7.85 -45.85 -0.95
C ASP A 909 -8.67 -46.82 -1.82
N LYS A 910 -9.99 -46.57 -1.79
CA LYS A 910 -10.80 -46.60 -3.00
C LYS A 910 -10.29 -45.55 -4.00
N SER A 911 -9.85 -45.96 -5.19
CA SER A 911 -10.50 -45.52 -6.44
C SER A 911 -9.89 -46.12 -7.72
N THR A 912 -10.75 -46.81 -8.47
CA THR A 912 -10.75 -46.93 -9.95
C THR A 912 -9.45 -47.24 -10.70
N ALA A 913 -9.35 -48.49 -11.13
CA ALA A 913 -9.10 -48.79 -12.54
C ALA A 913 -10.18 -49.79 -13.02
N ALA A 914 -11.00 -49.38 -13.99
CA ALA A 914 -12.03 -50.22 -14.60
C ALA A 914 -11.90 -50.14 -16.13
N ASN A 915 -11.98 -51.31 -16.77
CA ASN A 915 -11.98 -51.58 -18.22
C ASN A 915 -10.70 -51.15 -18.96
N GLU A 916 -10.03 -52.00 -19.74
CA GLU A 916 -10.59 -52.67 -20.92
C GLU A 916 -10.29 -54.18 -21.03
N ASP A 917 -11.29 -54.85 -21.58
CA ASP A 917 -11.40 -56.16 -22.24
C ASP A 917 -10.20 -56.61 -23.10
N SER A 918 -10.07 -57.82 -23.64
CA SER A 918 -10.56 -59.19 -23.43
C SER A 918 -10.07 -59.97 -24.67
N SER A 919 -9.79 -61.28 -24.57
CA SER A 919 -9.90 -62.21 -25.73
C SER A 919 -9.54 -63.65 -25.33
N SER A 920 -10.43 -64.59 -25.67
CA SER A 920 -10.24 -66.06 -25.72
C SER A 920 -9.82 -66.80 -24.42
N SER A 921 -10.35 -67.98 -24.10
CA SER A 921 -11.50 -68.73 -24.64
C SER A 921 -11.82 -69.92 -23.73
N SER A 922 -13.09 -70.36 -23.78
CA SER A 922 -13.57 -71.76 -23.72
C SER A 922 -13.38 -72.62 -22.45
N ASP A 923 -14.47 -73.36 -22.14
CA ASP A 923 -14.55 -74.66 -21.47
C ASP A 923 -14.24 -74.73 -19.95
N GLU A 924 -14.93 -75.50 -19.10
CA GLU A 924 -16.26 -76.14 -19.06
C GLU A 924 -16.35 -76.86 -17.69
N SER A 925 -17.50 -77.46 -17.36
CA SER A 925 -17.69 -78.53 -16.35
C SER A 925 -17.70 -78.22 -14.82
N SER A 926 -18.91 -78.34 -14.26
CA SER A 926 -19.30 -79.07 -13.02
C SER A 926 -18.46 -78.93 -11.72
N CYS A 927 -19.06 -78.66 -10.55
CA CYS A 927 -20.08 -79.51 -9.91
C CYS A 927 -20.79 -78.83 -8.72
N HIS A 928 -22.04 -79.26 -8.46
CA HIS A 928 -22.66 -79.64 -7.16
C HIS A 928 -21.88 -79.35 -5.84
N THR A 929 -22.45 -79.00 -4.68
CA THR A 929 -23.83 -78.98 -4.09
C THR A 929 -23.70 -78.29 -2.70
N SER A 930 -24.69 -77.94 -1.86
CA SER A 930 -26.16 -78.03 -1.78
C SER A 930 -26.63 -77.21 -0.56
N SER A 931 -27.96 -76.98 -0.41
CA SER A 931 -28.69 -76.78 0.87
C SER A 931 -28.32 -75.58 1.77
N GLN A 932 -29.24 -74.85 2.42
CA GLN A 932 -30.70 -74.90 2.58
C GLN A 932 -31.13 -73.44 2.99
N ARG A 933 -32.25 -72.87 2.54
CA ARG A 933 -33.59 -72.85 3.22
C ARG A 933 -33.55 -72.21 4.63
N ASP A 934 -34.46 -71.33 5.06
CA ASP A 934 -35.86 -71.09 4.65
C ASP A 934 -36.35 -69.62 4.80
N GLU A 935 -37.39 -69.28 4.01
CA GLU A 935 -38.64 -68.53 4.32
C GLU A 935 -38.64 -67.08 4.91
N PHE A 936 -39.09 -66.08 4.15
CA PHE A 936 -40.45 -65.47 4.04
C PHE A 936 -40.71 -64.32 5.06
N GLN A 937 -40.73 -63.05 4.60
CA GLN A 937 -41.93 -62.21 4.30
C GLN A 937 -42.59 -61.53 5.52
N PRO A 938 -43.47 -60.48 5.39
CA PRO A 938 -43.72 -59.57 4.26
C PRO A 938 -43.85 -58.05 4.61
N ALA A 939 -43.80 -57.22 3.55
CA ALA A 939 -44.62 -56.03 3.22
C ALA A 939 -44.94 -54.84 4.19
N SER A 940 -44.93 -53.64 3.57
CA SER A 940 -45.65 -52.38 3.92
C SER A 940 -45.12 -51.56 5.12
N THR A 941 -45.22 -50.22 5.19
CA THR A 941 -46.03 -49.22 4.42
C THR A 941 -45.27 -47.89 4.23
N SER A 942 -45.89 -46.92 3.54
CA SER A 942 -45.31 -45.67 3.00
C SER A 942 -45.50 -44.39 3.89
N PRO A 943 -45.51 -43.11 3.42
CA PRO A 943 -44.50 -42.12 3.87
C PRO A 943 -45.05 -40.76 4.41
N ARG A 944 -44.16 -39.88 4.89
CA ARG A 944 -44.24 -38.37 4.96
C ARG A 944 -42.95 -37.86 5.65
N VAL A 945 -42.17 -36.88 5.18
CA VAL A 945 -42.38 -35.47 4.73
C VAL A 945 -42.38 -34.44 5.87
N ALA A 946 -41.47 -33.47 5.72
CA ALA A 946 -41.35 -32.13 6.33
C ALA A 946 -40.80 -31.98 7.76
N GLY A 947 -39.88 -31.03 7.89
CA GLY A 947 -39.11 -30.61 9.06
C GLY A 947 -37.95 -29.73 8.60
#